data_AF-A0A6A3J2W4-F1
#
_entry.id   AF-A0A6A3J2W4-F1
#
_cell.length_a   1.000
_cell.length_b   1.000
_cell.length_c   1.000
_cell.angle_alpha   90.00
_cell.angle_beta   90.00
_cell.angle_gamma   90.00
#
_symmetry.space_group_name_H-M   'P 1'
#
loop_
_entity.id
_entity.type
_entity.pdbx_description
1 polymer ?
#
loop_
_entity_poly.entity_id
_entity_poly.type
_entity_poly.pdbx_seq_one_letter_code
_entity_poly.pdbx_strand_id
1 'polypeptide(L)'
;MEVPLETHRPPQHHSRNNHSARYRFIGPIDQDDEEGCTNLTSETKTTRHSSNCFLSAELQSAPWFGWLFVYAFTLFCFTASRWMALRELVMMYSSSKDYTMSVKLAALGLGFVEDFVCTTYFACALWLFDVLKLEVWNWFGAEGGERRCVKLQTVGTVVTFVVSWLLFFAMMTPFVADLLLVVNRDMRFTFDLVTMAINEKEFASAAPISTEEIHRGYVGAAVLMAITTLFACVRVKVNWADLSGWNPTHVVASPKGCRTSSCNGKVASENAASGVKYVEVALEEGADSLDSPSTSDEVVTKLSGVQDTYQHVVYHHALRLAIVVMGLVVAPWIAVVVRHACSPLVAYVGMNATLNELFGHSFQPASIDVKLIAEMYIHPTEKHELFGDDSLYRRTTGFQGDLAFDVKVSKENPPNVLVIAVESFRYQDSRYLVGEEDPSNLFKGTNMTITPNFDRWAKRGVALRNMWSSTPTSRSLESLLFAQIPYDSTVKTGITGGRKDTKLSGLPQLFKAKEYETFFTTGCPTRFENWDEFLPTHGYETVLESKEMMTLAESELGVAHEDWSNEEHREFGWGVHDDVNLQILGTVLVNKTSEQRARVSQGLWKKPLFITHYTISSHAPFEERPTWYAKANKPDFSAFYQGEKHAEDIKN
;
A
#
# COMPACT_ATOMS: atom_id res chain seq x y z
N MET A 1 54.17 -34.59 22.30
CA MET A 1 54.69 -33.55 23.19
C MET A 1 54.28 -32.22 22.59
N GLU A 2 53.05 -31.80 22.88
CA GLU A 2 52.55 -30.42 22.97
C GLU A 2 51.06 -30.55 23.32
N VAL A 3 50.65 -29.72 24.29
CA VAL A 3 49.53 -29.89 25.22
C VAL A 3 48.29 -29.15 24.71
N PRO A 4 47.06 -29.63 24.95
CA PRO A 4 45.84 -28.92 24.57
C PRO A 4 45.50 -27.82 25.58
N LEU A 5 45.10 -26.65 25.06
CA LEU A 5 44.55 -25.56 25.85
C LEU A 5 43.08 -25.86 26.22
N GLU A 6 42.88 -26.34 27.43
CA GLU A 6 41.63 -26.18 28.18
C GLU A 6 41.33 -24.68 28.35
N THR A 7 40.09 -24.28 28.10
CA THR A 7 39.57 -23.00 28.60
C THR A 7 38.33 -23.23 29.46
N HIS A 8 38.48 -22.73 30.67
CA HIS A 8 37.61 -22.76 31.84
C HIS A 8 36.15 -22.32 31.62
N ARG A 9 35.22 -23.10 32.19
CA ARG A 9 34.00 -22.57 32.84
C ARG A 9 34.39 -21.86 34.14
N PRO A 10 33.71 -20.76 34.51
CA PRO A 10 32.76 -20.81 35.65
C PRO A 10 31.62 -19.74 35.53
N PRO A 11 30.84 -19.43 36.59
CA PRO A 11 29.66 -20.18 37.05
C PRO A 11 28.33 -19.41 36.84
N GLN A 12 27.24 -20.17 36.76
CA GLN A 12 25.86 -19.69 36.84
C GLN A 12 25.47 -19.34 38.28
N HIS A 13 24.88 -18.15 38.49
CA HIS A 13 24.01 -17.74 39.62
C HIS A 13 23.52 -16.31 39.27
N HIS A 14 22.30 -15.81 39.46
CA HIS A 14 21.02 -16.12 40.14
C HIS A 14 19.92 -15.48 39.25
N SER A 15 18.60 -15.72 39.31
CA SER A 15 17.69 -15.80 40.44
C SER A 15 16.34 -16.32 39.94
N ARG A 16 15.73 -17.19 40.72
CA ARG A 16 14.43 -17.81 40.51
C ARG A 16 13.47 -17.07 41.45
N ASN A 17 12.50 -16.34 40.91
CA ASN A 17 11.33 -15.90 41.69
C ASN A 17 10.05 -16.24 40.92
N ASN A 18 9.38 -17.26 41.44
CA ASN A 18 7.99 -17.58 41.19
C ASN A 18 7.12 -16.48 41.80
N HIS A 19 6.14 -15.95 41.07
CA HIS A 19 4.86 -15.54 41.66
C HIS A 19 3.73 -15.82 40.68
N SER A 20 3.04 -16.93 40.96
CA SER A 20 1.64 -17.17 40.65
C SER A 20 0.81 -16.57 41.80
N ALA A 21 -0.28 -15.87 41.46
CA ALA A 21 -1.31 -15.54 42.44
C ALA A 21 -2.70 -15.62 41.78
N ARG A 22 -3.37 -16.75 42.03
CA ARG A 22 -4.83 -16.86 42.12
C ARG A 22 -5.28 -16.30 43.48
N TYR A 23 -6.35 -15.51 43.53
CA TYR A 23 -7.32 -15.43 44.65
C TYR A 23 -8.64 -14.92 44.06
N ARG A 24 -9.71 -15.71 43.91
CA ARG A 24 -10.73 -16.18 44.86
C ARG A 24 -11.44 -15.08 45.66
N PHE A 25 -12.72 -14.92 45.32
CA PHE A 25 -13.84 -14.38 46.09
C PHE A 25 -13.90 -14.87 47.55
N ILE A 26 -14.41 -14.02 48.44
CA ILE A 26 -15.48 -14.28 49.43
C ILE A 26 -15.96 -12.93 50.01
N GLY A 27 -17.28 -12.82 50.22
CA GLY A 27 -17.98 -11.65 50.76
C GLY A 27 -18.03 -11.58 52.30
N PRO A 28 -19.04 -10.86 52.86
CA PRO A 28 -18.90 -9.88 53.96
C PRO A 28 -19.21 -10.44 55.36
N ILE A 29 -19.00 -9.64 56.42
CA ILE A 29 -19.83 -9.54 57.64
C ILE A 29 -19.34 -8.42 58.59
N ASP A 30 -20.33 -7.85 59.27
CA ASP A 30 -20.44 -6.69 60.17
C ASP A 30 -19.76 -6.77 61.56
N GLN A 31 -19.92 -5.64 62.27
CA GLN A 31 -20.03 -5.38 63.74
C GLN A 31 -18.93 -4.46 64.31
N ASP A 32 -19.27 -3.19 64.61
CA ASP A 32 -19.80 -2.67 65.91
C ASP A 32 -18.61 -2.54 66.92
N ASP A 33 -18.37 -1.48 67.69
CA ASP A 33 -19.23 -0.45 68.28
C ASP A 33 -18.36 0.64 68.97
N GLU A 34 -19.03 1.72 69.41
CA GLU A 34 -18.68 2.71 70.48
C GLU A 34 -17.60 3.78 70.25
N GLU A 35 -17.70 5.03 70.74
CA GLU A 35 -18.77 5.91 71.25
C GLU A 35 -18.08 7.29 71.49
N GLY A 36 -18.79 8.43 71.37
CA GLY A 36 -18.22 9.73 71.76
C GLY A 36 -18.95 10.99 71.25
N CYS A 37 -20.04 11.36 71.94
CA CYS A 37 -20.85 12.57 71.73
C CYS A 37 -20.12 13.91 71.89
N THR A 38 -20.50 14.94 71.11
CA THR A 38 -21.25 16.13 71.61
C THR A 38 -21.63 17.11 70.50
N ASN A 39 -22.87 17.61 70.59
CA ASN A 39 -23.55 18.53 69.67
C ASN A 39 -23.02 19.97 69.77
N LEU A 40 -22.92 20.67 68.63
CA LEU A 40 -23.33 22.08 68.53
C LEU A 40 -23.55 22.49 67.06
N THR A 41 -24.79 22.89 66.79
CA THR A 41 -25.33 23.46 65.55
C THR A 41 -24.74 24.84 65.24
N SER A 42 -24.38 25.12 63.97
CA SER A 42 -24.90 26.27 63.21
C SER A 42 -24.42 26.32 61.74
N GLU A 43 -25.39 26.36 60.82
CA GLU A 43 -25.45 27.13 59.57
C GLU A 43 -24.32 27.08 58.51
N THR A 44 -24.59 26.30 57.46
CA THR A 44 -24.56 26.65 56.01
C THR A 44 -23.60 27.75 55.51
N LYS A 45 -22.51 27.31 54.86
CA LYS A 45 -22.11 27.74 53.49
C LYS A 45 -20.90 26.92 53.01
N THR A 46 -21.15 25.86 52.25
CA THR A 46 -20.08 25.11 51.57
C THR A 46 -20.10 25.40 50.08
N THR A 47 -19.21 26.30 49.68
CA THR A 47 -18.74 26.51 48.32
C THR A 47 -18.05 25.21 47.87
N ARG A 48 -18.69 24.44 46.97
CA ARG A 48 -18.07 23.29 46.30
C ARG A 48 -17.06 23.81 45.27
N HIS A 49 -15.78 23.78 45.62
CA HIS A 49 -14.70 23.86 44.64
C HIS A 49 -14.59 22.50 43.95
N SER A 50 -15.24 22.38 42.79
CA SER A 50 -14.97 21.31 41.84
C SER A 50 -13.67 21.67 41.11
N SER A 51 -12.62 20.90 41.38
CA SER A 51 -11.37 20.91 40.64
C SER A 51 -11.61 20.32 39.25
N ASN A 52 -11.99 21.18 38.29
CA ASN A 52 -11.89 20.86 36.87
C ASN A 52 -10.50 21.26 36.36
N CYS A 53 -9.90 20.32 35.64
CA CYS A 53 -8.63 20.46 34.93
C CYS A 53 -8.82 21.51 33.81
N PHE A 54 -8.37 22.75 34.05
CA PHE A 54 -8.45 23.86 33.09
C PHE A 54 -7.22 23.87 32.17
N LEU A 55 -7.41 23.49 30.91
CA LEU A 55 -6.87 24.33 29.83
C LEU A 55 -7.60 25.67 29.94
N SER A 56 -6.86 26.78 30.13
CA SER A 56 -7.48 28.07 30.45
C SER A 56 -8.48 28.47 29.36
N ALA A 57 -9.63 29.03 29.76
CA ALA A 57 -10.66 29.52 28.84
C ALA A 57 -10.12 30.56 27.84
N GLU A 58 -9.01 31.21 28.16
CA GLU A 58 -8.28 32.13 27.28
C GLU A 58 -7.67 31.41 26.07
N LEU A 59 -7.11 30.20 26.23
CA LEU A 59 -6.48 29.47 25.13
C LEU A 59 -7.52 28.96 24.12
N GLN A 60 -8.71 28.56 24.59
CA GLN A 60 -9.82 28.12 23.74
C GLN A 60 -10.49 29.28 22.98
N SER A 61 -10.29 30.51 23.44
CA SER A 61 -10.78 31.72 22.75
C SER A 61 -9.83 32.23 21.66
N ALA A 62 -8.64 31.62 21.56
CA ALA A 62 -7.65 32.03 20.57
C ALA A 62 -8.06 31.61 19.15
N PRO A 63 -8.01 32.52 18.16
CA PRO A 63 -8.50 32.23 16.80
C PRO A 63 -7.71 31.12 16.09
N TRP A 64 -6.44 30.90 16.46
CA TRP A 64 -5.60 29.82 15.90
C TRP A 64 -5.81 28.44 16.55
N PHE A 65 -6.60 28.35 17.63
CA PHE A 65 -6.73 27.11 18.40
C PHE A 65 -7.38 25.96 17.59
N GLY A 66 -8.33 26.28 16.71
CA GLY A 66 -8.93 25.31 15.78
C GLY A 66 -7.90 24.66 14.84
N TRP A 67 -6.96 25.46 14.33
CA TRP A 67 -5.86 24.94 13.53
C TRP A 67 -4.93 24.05 14.36
N LEU A 68 -4.54 24.48 15.57
CA LEU A 68 -3.71 23.66 16.45
C LEU A 68 -4.36 22.29 16.74
N PHE A 69 -5.68 22.25 17.00
CA PHE A 69 -6.40 21.00 17.21
C PHE A 69 -6.33 20.08 15.98
N VAL A 70 -6.60 20.60 14.79
CA VAL A 70 -6.55 19.79 13.55
C VAL A 70 -5.17 19.18 13.37
N TYR A 71 -4.10 19.97 13.55
CA TYR A 71 -2.73 19.45 13.46
C TYR A 71 -2.41 18.44 14.55
N ALA A 72 -2.66 18.78 15.82
CA ALA A 72 -2.32 17.93 16.95
C ALA A 72 -3.07 16.58 16.90
N PHE A 73 -4.37 16.61 16.58
CA PHE A 73 -5.19 15.40 16.49
C PHE A 73 -4.74 14.52 15.33
N THR A 74 -4.57 15.10 14.14
CA THR A 74 -4.22 14.35 12.93
C THR A 74 -2.80 13.76 13.01
N LEU A 75 -1.82 14.55 13.44
CA LEU A 75 -0.45 14.08 13.62
C LEU A 75 -0.34 13.03 14.72
N PHE A 76 -1.14 13.14 15.79
CA PHE A 76 -1.22 12.09 16.80
C PHE A 76 -1.73 10.78 16.19
N CYS A 77 -2.79 10.82 15.38
CA CYS A 77 -3.31 9.63 14.70
C CYS A 77 -2.25 9.00 13.78
N PHE A 78 -1.61 9.79 12.91
CA PHE A 78 -0.55 9.29 12.02
C PHE A 78 0.61 8.67 12.81
N THR A 79 1.11 9.38 13.82
CA THR A 79 2.27 8.95 14.63
C THR A 79 1.96 7.68 15.41
N ALA A 80 0.78 7.61 16.06
CA ALA A 80 0.37 6.43 16.82
C ALA A 80 0.23 5.20 15.92
N SER A 81 -0.43 5.35 14.77
CA SER A 81 -0.59 4.28 13.80
C SER A 81 0.75 3.81 13.22
N ARG A 82 1.62 4.75 12.83
CA ARG A 82 2.97 4.43 12.32
C ARG A 82 3.83 3.74 13.37
N TRP A 83 3.74 4.17 14.63
CA TRP A 83 4.47 3.53 15.74
C TRP A 83 4.06 2.06 15.91
N MET A 84 2.77 1.74 15.79
CA MET A 84 2.28 0.36 15.88
C MET A 84 2.82 -0.53 14.74
N ALA A 85 2.96 0.01 13.53
CA ALA A 85 3.43 -0.73 12.36
C ALA A 85 4.96 -0.66 12.13
N LEU A 86 5.69 0.15 12.89
CA LEU A 86 7.11 0.47 12.62
C LEU A 86 8.00 -0.76 12.55
N ARG A 87 7.76 -1.75 13.41
CA ARG A 87 8.53 -2.99 13.42
C ARG A 87 8.36 -3.74 12.10
N GLU A 88 7.11 -3.98 11.69
CA GLU A 88 6.82 -4.70 10.45
C GLU A 88 7.30 -3.94 9.22
N LEU A 89 7.18 -2.60 9.21
CA LEU A 89 7.74 -1.75 8.17
C LEU A 89 9.26 -1.93 8.00
N VAL A 90 10.02 -2.00 9.10
CA VAL A 90 11.47 -2.21 9.00
C VAL A 90 11.81 -3.63 8.54
N MET A 91 11.07 -4.63 9.03
CA MET A 91 11.25 -6.03 8.64
C MET A 91 10.92 -6.30 7.17
N MET A 92 10.00 -5.52 6.58
CA MET A 92 9.66 -5.61 5.16
C MET A 92 10.84 -5.25 4.24
N TYR A 93 11.67 -4.27 4.63
CA TYR A 93 12.76 -3.76 3.78
C TYR A 93 14.16 -4.20 4.24
N SER A 94 14.28 -4.83 5.40
CA SER A 94 15.57 -5.13 6.01
C SER A 94 15.50 -6.24 7.05
N SER A 95 16.63 -6.53 7.67
CA SER A 95 16.72 -7.58 8.68
C SER A 95 16.38 -7.07 10.08
N SER A 96 16.13 -7.99 11.02
CA SER A 96 15.91 -7.64 12.43
C SER A 96 17.11 -6.93 13.08
N LYS A 97 18.31 -7.05 12.52
CA LYS A 97 19.53 -6.37 12.99
C LYS A 97 19.49 -4.87 12.71
N ASP A 98 18.75 -4.46 11.68
CA ASP A 98 18.65 -3.07 11.23
C ASP A 98 17.59 -2.27 11.99
N TYR A 99 16.81 -2.93 12.88
CA TYR A 99 15.82 -2.33 13.78
C TYR A 99 16.45 -1.58 14.98
N THR A 100 17.42 -0.71 14.67
CA THR A 100 18.16 0.08 15.65
C THR A 100 17.39 1.33 16.08
N MET A 101 17.75 1.92 17.24
CA MET A 101 17.12 3.16 17.69
C MET A 101 17.32 4.33 16.71
N SER A 102 18.46 4.36 16.01
CA SER A 102 18.75 5.38 14.99
C SER A 102 17.77 5.31 13.83
N VAL A 103 17.56 4.12 13.27
CA VAL A 103 16.61 3.91 12.16
C VAL A 103 15.18 4.23 12.58
N LYS A 104 14.78 3.85 13.80
CA LYS A 104 13.44 4.19 14.33
C LYS A 104 13.21 5.69 14.39
N LEU A 105 14.14 6.43 15.01
CA LEU A 105 14.01 7.88 15.16
C LEU A 105 14.05 8.59 13.80
N ALA A 106 14.93 8.15 12.90
CA ALA A 106 15.02 8.71 11.55
C ALA A 106 13.75 8.46 10.73
N ALA A 107 13.21 7.23 10.75
CA ALA A 107 12.01 6.88 9.99
C ALA A 107 10.75 7.54 10.56
N LEU A 108 10.61 7.63 11.89
CA LEU A 108 9.50 8.36 12.52
C LEU A 108 9.61 9.87 12.29
N GLY A 109 10.82 10.42 12.34
CA GLY A 109 11.07 11.84 12.06
C GLY A 109 10.75 12.20 10.61
N LEU A 110 11.22 11.41 9.66
CA LEU A 110 10.91 11.58 8.24
C LEU A 110 9.40 11.42 8.00
N GLY A 111 8.79 10.36 8.54
CA GLY A 111 7.35 10.14 8.44
C GLY A 111 6.54 11.29 9.03
N PHE A 112 6.95 11.87 10.16
CA PHE A 112 6.31 13.03 10.74
C PHE A 112 6.34 14.27 9.81
N VAL A 113 7.45 14.49 9.09
CA VAL A 113 7.54 15.58 8.11
C VAL A 113 6.57 15.35 6.95
N GLU A 114 6.47 14.13 6.43
CA GLU A 114 5.51 13.79 5.37
C GLU A 114 4.06 13.89 5.87
N ASP A 115 3.78 13.38 7.07
CA ASP A 115 2.46 13.43 7.72
C ASP A 115 2.05 14.88 7.99
N PHE A 116 3.00 15.78 8.28
CA PHE A 116 2.77 17.22 8.41
C PHE A 116 2.34 17.86 7.10
N VAL A 117 2.96 17.50 5.98
CA VAL A 117 2.54 17.97 4.64
C VAL A 117 1.13 17.49 4.32
N CYS A 118 0.83 16.21 4.57
CA CYS A 118 -0.52 15.65 4.38
C CYS A 118 -1.56 16.39 5.25
N THR A 119 -1.23 16.62 6.52
CA THR A 119 -2.08 17.36 7.46
C THR A 119 -2.30 18.81 7.03
N THR A 120 -1.30 19.44 6.42
CA THR A 120 -1.40 20.80 5.88
C THR A 120 -2.44 20.87 4.76
N TYR A 121 -2.41 19.93 3.82
CA TYR A 121 -3.43 19.85 2.76
C TYR A 121 -4.83 19.63 3.32
N PHE A 122 -4.96 18.74 4.30
CA PHE A 122 -6.24 18.49 4.97
C PHE A 122 -6.78 19.72 5.70
N ALA A 123 -5.93 20.42 6.46
CA ALA A 123 -6.31 21.65 7.15
C ALA A 123 -6.75 22.75 6.16
N CYS A 124 -6.05 22.90 5.03
CA CYS A 124 -6.43 23.82 3.96
C CYS A 124 -7.78 23.45 3.32
N ALA A 125 -8.06 22.17 3.11
CA ALA A 125 -9.34 21.71 2.57
C ALA A 125 -10.51 22.00 3.52
N LEU A 126 -10.33 21.74 4.83
CA LEU A 126 -11.31 22.10 5.85
C LEU A 126 -11.53 23.61 5.94
N TRP A 127 -10.44 24.38 5.89
CA TRP A 127 -10.51 25.84 5.93
C TRP A 127 -11.26 26.40 4.72
N LEU A 128 -10.96 25.92 3.52
CA LEU A 128 -11.68 26.32 2.30
C LEU A 128 -13.17 26.03 2.42
N PHE A 129 -13.54 24.86 2.94
CA PHE A 129 -14.93 24.51 3.20
C PHE A 129 -15.60 25.47 4.21
N ASP A 130 -14.96 25.75 5.34
CA ASP A 130 -15.50 26.66 6.36
C ASP A 130 -15.69 28.09 5.80
N VAL A 131 -14.75 28.58 4.99
CA VAL A 131 -14.84 29.89 4.32
C VAL A 131 -16.00 29.91 3.31
N LEU A 132 -16.12 28.90 2.46
CA LEU A 132 -17.22 28.81 1.49
C LEU A 132 -18.59 28.70 2.18
N LYS A 133 -18.65 27.96 3.29
CA LYS A 133 -19.86 27.86 4.12
C LYS A 133 -20.26 29.23 4.67
N LEU A 134 -19.30 30.01 5.18
CA LEU A 134 -19.55 31.36 5.69
C LEU A 134 -20.08 32.29 4.59
N GLU A 135 -19.50 32.23 3.39
CA GLU A 135 -19.92 33.06 2.26
C GLU A 135 -21.35 32.74 1.81
N VAL A 136 -21.68 31.45 1.72
CA VAL A 136 -23.04 30.97 1.42
C VAL A 136 -24.03 31.40 2.50
N TRP A 137 -23.63 31.35 3.77
CA TRP A 137 -24.46 31.82 4.88
C TRP A 137 -24.76 33.32 4.78
N ASN A 138 -23.76 34.13 4.45
CA ASN A 138 -23.92 35.57 4.27
C ASN A 138 -24.84 35.90 3.08
N TRP A 139 -24.75 35.14 1.99
CA TRP A 139 -25.60 35.32 0.81
C TRP A 139 -27.08 35.00 1.10
N PHE A 140 -27.37 33.88 1.77
CA PHE A 140 -28.75 33.50 2.12
C PHE A 140 -29.33 34.28 3.31
N GLY A 141 -28.48 34.82 4.18
CA GLY A 141 -28.88 35.67 5.32
C GLY A 141 -29.35 37.06 4.91
N ALA A 142 -28.89 37.58 3.76
CA ALA A 142 -29.29 38.89 3.25
C ALA A 142 -30.73 38.92 2.68
N GLU A 143 -31.32 37.77 2.33
CA GLU A 143 -32.60 37.70 1.61
C GLU A 143 -33.79 37.12 2.41
N GLY A 144 -33.66 36.72 3.69
CA GLY A 144 -34.73 36.01 4.38
C GLY A 144 -34.83 36.19 5.89
N GLY A 145 -35.89 36.87 6.35
CA GLY A 145 -36.20 37.15 7.75
C GLY A 145 -36.34 35.93 8.68
N GLU A 146 -36.27 36.23 9.99
CA GLU A 146 -36.05 35.41 11.19
C GLU A 146 -36.68 34.00 11.29
N ARG A 147 -37.69 33.64 10.48
CA ARG A 147 -38.32 32.31 10.51
C ARG A 147 -37.52 31.19 9.80
N ARG A 148 -36.53 31.51 8.95
CA ARG A 148 -35.64 30.52 8.29
C ARG A 148 -34.40 30.13 9.11
N CYS A 149 -34.07 30.90 10.15
CA CYS A 149 -32.76 30.85 10.81
C CYS A 149 -32.48 29.51 11.54
N VAL A 150 -33.49 28.92 12.19
CA VAL A 150 -33.32 27.66 12.96
C VAL A 150 -33.07 26.46 12.04
N LYS A 151 -33.78 26.35 10.91
CA LYS A 151 -33.54 25.27 9.93
C LYS A 151 -32.16 25.40 9.29
N LEU A 152 -31.69 26.63 9.05
CA LEU A 152 -30.39 26.89 8.44
C LEU A 152 -29.23 26.50 9.37
N GLN A 153 -29.33 26.79 10.67
CA GLN A 153 -28.30 26.44 11.66
C GLN A 153 -28.17 24.91 11.85
N THR A 154 -29.30 24.20 11.94
CA THR A 154 -29.27 22.72 12.02
C THR A 154 -28.68 22.10 10.75
N VAL A 155 -29.02 22.62 9.56
CA VAL A 155 -28.44 22.17 8.29
C VAL A 155 -26.94 22.45 8.24
N GLY A 156 -26.49 23.65 8.63
CA GLY A 156 -25.07 23.99 8.66
C GLY A 156 -24.23 23.10 9.58
N THR A 157 -24.80 22.69 10.72
CA THR A 157 -24.18 21.73 11.63
C THR A 157 -24.05 20.34 11.02
N VAL A 158 -25.12 19.84 10.39
CA VAL A 158 -25.11 18.54 9.70
C VAL A 158 -24.10 18.54 8.55
N VAL A 159 -24.06 19.61 7.76
CA VAL A 159 -23.11 19.72 6.64
C VAL A 159 -21.66 19.76 7.15
N THR A 160 -21.35 20.54 8.20
CA THR A 160 -20.01 20.53 8.80
C THR A 160 -19.62 19.16 9.34
N PHE A 161 -20.56 18.45 9.98
CA PHE A 161 -20.32 17.07 10.42
C PHE A 161 -19.94 16.18 9.24
N VAL A 162 -20.81 16.13 8.21
CA VAL A 162 -20.65 15.23 7.06
C VAL A 162 -19.37 15.53 6.29
N VAL A 163 -19.08 16.80 5.99
CA VAL A 163 -17.88 17.17 5.23
C VAL A 163 -16.61 16.90 6.04
N SER A 164 -16.59 17.25 7.34
CA SER A 164 -15.43 16.96 8.20
C SER A 164 -15.20 15.46 8.34
N TRP A 165 -16.28 14.69 8.44
CA TRP A 165 -16.25 13.24 8.53
C TRP A 165 -15.71 12.62 7.23
N LEU A 166 -16.26 13.02 6.08
CA LEU A 166 -15.84 12.49 4.77
C LEU A 166 -14.39 12.84 4.44
N LEU A 167 -13.95 14.09 4.68
CA LEU A 167 -12.57 14.50 4.40
C LEU A 167 -11.57 13.77 5.30
N PHE A 168 -11.86 13.65 6.60
CA PHE A 168 -10.97 12.93 7.52
C PHE A 168 -10.93 11.43 7.17
N PHE A 169 -12.08 10.83 6.88
CA PHE A 169 -12.19 9.43 6.46
C PHE A 169 -11.41 9.18 5.17
N ALA A 170 -11.59 10.02 4.15
CA ALA A 170 -10.91 9.88 2.86
C ALA A 170 -9.38 10.03 2.98
N MET A 171 -8.89 10.90 3.87
CA MET A 171 -7.45 11.06 4.13
C MET A 171 -6.88 9.86 4.89
N MET A 172 -7.55 9.39 5.95
CA MET A 172 -7.02 8.36 6.84
C MET A 172 -7.23 6.94 6.30
N THR A 173 -8.24 6.69 5.46
CA THR A 173 -8.54 5.33 4.95
C THR A 173 -7.36 4.72 4.19
N PRO A 174 -6.78 5.39 3.17
CA PRO A 174 -5.63 4.84 2.45
C PRO A 174 -4.41 4.62 3.36
N PHE A 175 -4.21 5.50 4.35
CA PHE A 175 -3.11 5.37 5.30
C PHE A 175 -3.29 4.18 6.25
N VAL A 176 -4.49 3.98 6.79
CA VAL A 176 -4.78 2.82 7.65
C VAL A 176 -4.74 1.52 6.84
N ALA A 177 -5.25 1.54 5.60
CA ALA A 177 -5.17 0.42 4.68
C ALA A 177 -3.71 0.03 4.40
N ASP A 178 -2.82 1.00 4.15
CA ASP A 178 -1.37 0.78 3.99
C ASP A 178 -0.78 0.04 5.19
N LEU A 179 -1.04 0.49 6.40
CA LEU A 179 -0.48 -0.14 7.59
C LEU A 179 -1.04 -1.54 7.83
N LEU A 180 -2.32 -1.77 7.55
CA LEU A 180 -2.92 -3.11 7.60
C LEU A 180 -2.30 -4.04 6.55
N LEU A 181 -2.04 -3.53 5.35
CA LEU A 181 -1.37 -4.29 4.29
C LEU A 181 0.08 -4.62 4.66
N VAL A 182 0.82 -3.68 5.27
CA VAL A 182 2.19 -3.97 5.73
C VAL A 182 2.17 -5.04 6.80
N VAL A 183 1.30 -4.91 7.80
CA VAL A 183 1.27 -5.82 8.96
C VAL A 183 0.80 -7.24 8.60
N ASN A 184 -0.06 -7.38 7.59
CA ASN A 184 -0.65 -8.68 7.25
C ASN A 184 -0.09 -9.29 5.95
N ARG A 185 0.47 -8.49 5.05
CA ARG A 185 0.83 -8.90 3.68
C ARG A 185 2.21 -8.45 3.21
N ASP A 186 2.98 -7.73 4.04
CA ASP A 186 4.25 -7.13 3.63
C ASP A 186 4.11 -6.31 2.33
N MET A 187 3.00 -5.58 2.20
CA MET A 187 2.65 -4.79 1.02
C MET A 187 2.35 -3.34 1.38
N ARG A 188 2.63 -2.43 0.46
CA ARG A 188 2.27 -1.00 0.56
C ARG A 188 0.98 -0.73 -0.20
N PHE A 189 0.15 0.18 0.32
CA PHE A 189 -1.05 0.63 -0.37
C PHE A 189 -0.71 1.43 -1.63
N THR A 190 -1.45 1.18 -2.70
CA THR A 190 -1.49 1.99 -3.92
C THR A 190 -2.91 2.06 -4.47
N PHE A 191 -3.27 3.09 -5.23
CA PHE A 191 -4.60 3.11 -5.88
C PHE A 191 -4.74 2.07 -6.98
N ASP A 192 -3.61 1.64 -7.55
CA ASP A 192 -3.56 0.53 -8.48
C ASP A 192 -4.01 -0.79 -7.81
N LEU A 193 -3.67 -1.01 -6.53
CA LEU A 193 -4.15 -2.19 -5.78
C LEU A 193 -5.68 -2.20 -5.65
N VAL A 194 -6.28 -1.03 -5.41
CA VAL A 194 -7.75 -0.90 -5.33
C VAL A 194 -8.37 -1.19 -6.70
N THR A 195 -7.77 -0.65 -7.76
CA THR A 195 -8.22 -0.88 -9.13
C THR A 195 -8.14 -2.36 -9.50
N MET A 196 -7.03 -3.02 -9.17
CA MET A 196 -6.83 -4.45 -9.36
C MET A 196 -7.86 -5.27 -8.57
N ALA A 197 -8.11 -4.97 -7.30
CA ALA A 197 -9.11 -5.67 -6.49
C ALA A 197 -10.54 -5.53 -7.03
N ILE A 198 -10.86 -4.42 -7.69
CA ILE A 198 -12.18 -4.20 -8.32
C ILE A 198 -12.29 -4.94 -9.65
N ASN A 199 -11.28 -4.82 -10.51
CA ASN A 199 -11.28 -5.42 -11.85
C ASN A 199 -11.17 -6.95 -11.79
N GLU A 200 -10.33 -7.46 -10.89
CA GLU A 200 -9.99 -8.87 -10.74
C GLU A 200 -10.71 -9.49 -9.53
N LYS A 201 -11.93 -9.02 -9.23
CA LYS A 201 -12.67 -9.36 -8.00
C LYS A 201 -12.80 -10.87 -7.77
N GLU A 202 -13.00 -11.64 -8.82
CA GLU A 202 -13.13 -13.10 -8.74
C GLU A 202 -11.82 -13.76 -8.24
N PHE A 203 -10.67 -13.32 -8.76
CA PHE A 203 -9.35 -13.80 -8.34
C PHE A 203 -8.98 -13.26 -6.96
N ALA A 204 -9.33 -12.00 -6.67
CA ALA A 204 -9.15 -11.39 -5.36
C ALA A 204 -9.97 -12.12 -4.27
N SER A 205 -11.14 -12.66 -4.62
CA SER A 205 -11.95 -13.45 -3.69
C SER A 205 -11.38 -14.83 -3.38
N ALA A 206 -10.54 -15.36 -4.28
CA ALA A 206 -9.80 -16.60 -4.07
C ALA A 206 -8.44 -16.39 -3.37
N ALA A 207 -8.08 -15.13 -3.06
CA ALA A 207 -6.85 -14.84 -2.34
C ALA A 207 -6.90 -15.42 -0.91
N PRO A 208 -5.79 -15.99 -0.42
CA PRO A 208 -5.75 -16.61 0.90
C PRO A 208 -5.83 -15.53 1.99
N ILE A 209 -7.01 -15.21 2.52
CA ILE A 209 -7.21 -14.24 3.62
C ILE A 209 -7.48 -14.99 4.93
N SER A 210 -6.57 -14.86 5.89
CA SER A 210 -6.75 -15.51 7.19
C SER A 210 -7.90 -14.89 7.98
N THR A 211 -8.55 -15.68 8.84
CA THR A 211 -9.60 -15.18 9.74
C THR A 211 -9.08 -14.10 10.69
N GLU A 212 -7.81 -14.19 11.09
CA GLU A 212 -7.14 -13.17 11.89
C GLU A 212 -6.96 -11.85 11.13
N GLU A 213 -6.57 -11.92 9.85
CA GLU A 213 -6.47 -10.74 8.99
C GLU A 213 -7.83 -10.06 8.79
N ILE A 214 -8.89 -10.84 8.56
CA ILE A 214 -10.26 -10.33 8.48
C ILE A 214 -10.64 -9.63 9.79
N HIS A 215 -10.35 -10.25 10.94
CA HIS A 215 -10.63 -9.66 12.24
C HIS A 215 -9.87 -8.34 12.46
N ARG A 216 -8.56 -8.31 12.17
CA ARG A 216 -7.73 -7.09 12.24
C ARG A 216 -8.25 -6.01 11.30
N GLY A 217 -8.70 -6.37 10.10
CA GLY A 217 -9.34 -5.48 9.15
C GLY A 217 -10.62 -4.85 9.70
N TYR A 218 -11.51 -5.66 10.29
CA TYR A 218 -12.75 -5.17 10.93
C TYR A 218 -12.45 -4.25 12.13
N VAL A 219 -11.49 -4.61 12.99
CA VAL A 219 -11.09 -3.78 14.13
C VAL A 219 -10.50 -2.46 13.64
N GLY A 220 -9.61 -2.49 12.65
CA GLY A 220 -9.02 -1.30 12.04
C GLY A 220 -10.09 -0.37 11.46
N ALA A 221 -11.05 -0.91 10.71
CA ALA A 221 -12.18 -0.16 10.17
C ALA A 221 -13.07 0.44 11.28
N ALA A 222 -13.38 -0.32 12.32
CA ALA A 222 -14.18 0.16 13.46
C ALA A 222 -13.48 1.30 14.21
N VAL A 223 -12.17 1.18 14.47
CA VAL A 223 -11.37 2.23 15.11
C VAL A 223 -11.32 3.49 14.24
N LEU A 224 -11.11 3.34 12.92
CA LEU A 224 -11.13 4.47 11.99
C LEU A 224 -12.48 5.19 11.99
N MET A 225 -13.59 4.45 11.95
CA MET A 225 -14.95 5.01 12.03
C MET A 225 -15.16 5.77 13.34
N ALA A 226 -14.71 5.23 14.48
CA ALA A 226 -14.83 5.87 15.79
C ALA A 226 -14.01 7.17 15.88
N ILE A 227 -12.75 7.16 15.44
CA ILE A 227 -11.86 8.33 15.44
C ILE A 227 -12.40 9.42 14.50
N THR A 228 -12.83 9.04 13.30
CA THR A 228 -13.44 9.98 12.33
C THR A 228 -14.69 10.63 12.91
N THR A 229 -15.55 9.83 13.55
CA THR A 229 -16.77 10.33 14.20
C THR A 229 -16.43 11.26 15.37
N LEU A 230 -15.42 10.92 16.17
CA LEU A 230 -14.93 11.78 17.25
C LEU A 230 -14.44 13.13 16.71
N PHE A 231 -13.61 13.13 15.66
CA PHE A 231 -13.10 14.34 15.03
C PHE A 231 -14.25 15.24 14.53
N ALA A 232 -15.21 14.67 13.79
CA ALA A 232 -16.36 15.40 13.27
C ALA A 232 -17.28 15.91 14.40
N CYS A 233 -17.47 15.12 15.47
CA CYS A 233 -18.23 15.54 16.66
C CYS A 233 -17.57 16.74 17.36
N VAL A 234 -16.24 16.73 17.53
CA VAL A 234 -15.52 17.86 18.13
C VAL A 234 -15.73 19.09 17.27
N ARG A 235 -15.55 18.99 15.94
CA ARG A 235 -15.75 20.11 15.01
C ARG A 235 -17.13 20.75 15.04
N VAL A 236 -18.17 19.98 15.39
CA VAL A 236 -19.55 20.48 15.50
C VAL A 236 -19.84 21.06 16.89
N LYS A 237 -19.30 20.47 17.95
CA LYS A 237 -19.66 20.81 19.33
C LYS A 237 -18.97 22.07 19.86
N VAL A 238 -17.87 22.49 19.24
CA VAL A 238 -17.06 23.61 19.73
C VAL A 238 -16.92 24.70 18.69
N ASN A 239 -17.23 25.94 19.08
CA ASN A 239 -17.20 27.08 18.18
C ASN A 239 -15.78 27.44 17.71
N TRP A 240 -14.75 27.12 18.49
CA TRP A 240 -13.35 27.38 18.12
C TRP A 240 -12.83 26.45 17.02
N ALA A 241 -13.53 25.36 16.71
CA ALA A 241 -13.11 24.45 15.66
C ALA A 241 -13.39 25.00 14.26
N ASP A 242 -14.25 26.00 14.12
CA ASP A 242 -14.47 26.70 12.86
C ASP A 242 -13.18 27.41 12.40
N LEU A 243 -12.62 26.96 11.28
CA LEU A 243 -11.34 27.46 10.77
C LEU A 243 -11.51 28.78 10.04
N SER A 244 -12.74 29.19 9.69
CA SER A 244 -12.99 30.50 9.06
C SER A 244 -12.66 31.67 9.98
N GLY A 245 -12.67 31.46 11.31
CA GLY A 245 -12.34 32.47 12.32
C GLY A 245 -10.87 32.92 12.33
N TRP A 246 -9.99 32.19 11.66
CA TRP A 246 -8.58 32.55 11.52
C TRP A 246 -8.02 32.16 10.17
N ASN A 247 -7.56 33.17 9.44
CA ASN A 247 -6.84 32.97 8.20
C ASN A 247 -5.32 33.02 8.47
N PRO A 248 -4.57 31.92 8.27
CA PRO A 248 -3.13 31.87 8.51
C PRO A 248 -2.34 32.87 7.66
N THR A 249 -2.91 33.40 6.58
CA THR A 249 -2.28 34.45 5.78
C THR A 249 -2.34 35.83 6.45
N HIS A 250 -3.09 36.01 7.55
CA HIS A 250 -3.25 37.29 8.26
C HIS A 250 -2.32 37.45 9.49
N VAL A 251 -1.42 36.49 9.75
CA VAL A 251 -0.53 36.47 10.93
C VAL A 251 0.42 37.69 11.02
N VAL A 252 0.55 38.50 9.97
CA VAL A 252 1.44 39.68 9.95
C VAL A 252 0.66 40.99 9.81
N ALA A 253 -0.53 41.09 10.41
CA ALA A 253 -1.10 42.39 10.77
C ALA A 253 -0.47 42.85 12.11
N SER A 254 0.51 43.75 12.01
CA SER A 254 1.45 44.30 12.99
C SER A 254 1.18 44.17 14.52
N PRO A 255 2.21 43.87 15.33
CA PRO A 255 2.20 44.08 16.78
C PRO A 255 2.52 45.54 17.11
N LYS A 256 1.53 46.35 17.47
CA LYS A 256 1.75 47.61 18.20
C LYS A 256 0.64 47.84 19.23
N GLY A 257 1.03 47.84 20.51
CA GLY A 257 0.39 48.67 21.52
C GLY A 257 -0.62 47.99 22.44
N CYS A 258 -0.13 47.15 23.34
CA CYS A 258 -0.81 46.86 24.60
C CYS A 258 -0.79 48.13 25.47
N ARG A 259 -1.96 48.78 25.69
CA ARG A 259 -2.33 49.80 26.71
C ARG A 259 -3.62 50.46 26.20
N THR A 260 -4.76 50.52 26.87
CA THR A 260 -5.11 50.45 28.29
C THR A 260 -6.54 49.96 28.46
N SER A 261 -6.71 49.11 29.47
CA SER A 261 -7.93 48.89 30.24
C SER A 261 -8.74 50.18 30.50
N SER A 262 -10.04 50.16 30.17
CA SER A 262 -11.11 50.62 31.06
C SER A 262 -12.47 50.28 30.43
N CYS A 263 -13.09 49.20 30.91
CA CYS A 263 -14.53 49.04 30.88
C CYS A 263 -15.01 49.17 32.31
N ASN A 264 -15.71 50.25 32.63
CA ASN A 264 -16.72 50.25 33.68
C ASN A 264 -17.65 51.47 33.56
N GLY A 265 -18.96 51.21 33.65
CA GLY A 265 -19.88 52.13 34.31
C GLY A 265 -20.94 52.85 33.47
N LYS A 266 -22.05 52.15 33.22
CA LYS A 266 -23.46 52.57 33.47
C LYS A 266 -23.93 54.03 33.21
N VAL A 267 -24.99 54.07 32.39
CA VAL A 267 -26.28 54.79 32.55
C VAL A 267 -26.30 56.31 32.40
N ALA A 268 -27.02 56.81 31.39
CA ALA A 268 -28.30 57.52 31.53
C ALA A 268 -28.72 58.16 30.19
N SER A 269 -30.04 58.19 29.96
CA SER A 269 -30.67 58.89 28.85
C SER A 269 -30.57 60.40 28.99
N GLU A 270 -30.49 61.13 27.87
CA GLU A 270 -31.29 62.33 27.69
C GLU A 270 -31.38 62.75 26.21
N ASN A 271 -32.60 63.13 25.83
CA ASN A 271 -32.96 63.61 24.50
C ASN A 271 -32.39 65.01 24.25
N ALA A 272 -31.85 65.27 23.06
CA ALA A 272 -31.95 66.58 22.43
C ALA A 272 -31.79 66.45 20.91
N ALA A 273 -32.78 66.96 20.20
CA ALA A 273 -32.93 66.93 18.76
C ALA A 273 -31.99 67.90 18.02
N SER A 274 -31.67 67.54 16.78
CA SER A 274 -31.26 68.33 15.60
C SER A 274 -30.08 67.64 14.92
N GLY A 275 -29.96 67.49 13.61
CA GLY A 275 -30.76 67.89 12.47
C GLY A 275 -30.14 67.19 11.26
N VAL A 276 -30.98 66.81 10.32
CA VAL A 276 -30.65 66.08 9.09
C VAL A 276 -29.70 66.87 8.20
N LYS A 277 -28.68 66.23 7.61
CA LYS A 277 -28.37 66.41 6.18
C LYS A 277 -27.48 65.29 5.62
N TYR A 278 -28.10 64.38 4.88
CA TYR A 278 -27.44 63.71 3.75
C TYR A 278 -27.25 64.74 2.63
N VAL A 279 -26.06 64.76 2.03
CA VAL A 279 -25.86 65.38 0.71
C VAL A 279 -25.02 64.41 -0.11
N GLU A 280 -25.72 63.71 -0.99
CA GLU A 280 -25.23 63.09 -2.21
C GLU A 280 -24.65 64.20 -3.12
N VAL A 281 -23.44 64.02 -3.66
CA VAL A 281 -23.01 64.77 -4.85
C VAL A 281 -22.27 63.82 -5.78
N ALA A 282 -22.81 63.77 -6.99
CA ALA A 282 -22.40 63.02 -8.14
C ALA A 282 -21.11 63.54 -8.79
N LEU A 283 -20.55 62.66 -9.61
CA LEU A 283 -19.54 62.91 -10.64
C LEU A 283 -19.98 64.02 -11.61
N GLU A 284 -19.08 64.94 -11.96
CA GLU A 284 -18.95 65.45 -13.34
C GLU A 284 -17.50 65.83 -13.66
N GLU A 285 -17.15 65.57 -14.92
CA GLU A 285 -15.90 65.82 -15.64
C GLU A 285 -15.72 67.30 -16.02
N GLY A 286 -14.46 67.72 -16.17
CA GLY A 286 -14.01 68.39 -17.40
C GLY A 286 -13.87 69.93 -17.46
N ALA A 287 -12.62 70.34 -17.71
CA ALA A 287 -12.14 71.42 -18.59
C ALA A 287 -11.94 72.88 -18.11
N ASP A 288 -10.64 73.24 -18.06
CA ASP A 288 -9.94 74.39 -18.64
C ASP A 288 -10.10 75.86 -18.16
N SER A 289 -8.98 76.39 -17.63
CA SER A 289 -8.15 77.52 -18.15
C SER A 289 -7.75 78.63 -17.14
N LEU A 290 -6.42 78.84 -17.02
CA LEU A 290 -5.56 80.04 -16.80
C LEU A 290 -6.09 81.18 -15.87
N ASP A 291 -5.38 81.71 -14.86
CA ASP A 291 -4.03 82.31 -14.83
C ASP A 291 -3.47 82.49 -13.37
N SER A 292 -2.14 82.66 -13.24
CA SER A 292 -1.31 82.73 -12.00
C SER A 292 -1.23 84.14 -11.33
N PRO A 293 -0.37 84.44 -10.30
CA PRO A 293 0.27 83.63 -9.25
C PRO A 293 0.13 84.24 -7.82
N SER A 294 0.26 83.44 -6.76
CA SER A 294 1.10 83.79 -5.60
C SER A 294 1.19 82.70 -4.53
N THR A 295 2.38 82.65 -3.94
CA THR A 295 2.78 82.12 -2.63
C THR A 295 2.95 80.61 -2.48
N SER A 296 4.21 80.31 -2.16
CA SER A 296 4.89 79.07 -1.88
C SER A 296 4.47 78.44 -0.54
N ASP A 297 4.82 77.15 -0.43
CA ASP A 297 5.05 76.40 0.81
C ASP A 297 3.83 75.81 1.55
N GLU A 298 3.13 74.82 0.97
CA GLU A 298 2.50 73.73 1.75
C GLU A 298 1.95 72.53 0.94
N VAL A 299 2.66 71.95 -0.04
CA VAL A 299 2.12 70.78 -0.80
C VAL A 299 3.13 69.65 -1.06
N VAL A 300 4.04 69.35 -0.11
CA VAL A 300 4.95 68.18 -0.24
C VAL A 300 4.61 67.03 0.72
N THR A 301 3.65 67.19 1.63
CA THR A 301 3.36 66.19 2.68
C THR A 301 2.06 65.39 2.50
N LYS A 302 1.38 65.46 1.35
CA LYS A 302 0.15 64.68 1.09
C LYS A 302 0.21 63.68 -0.07
N LEU A 303 1.29 63.62 -0.86
CA LEU A 303 1.45 62.60 -1.90
C LEU A 303 2.22 61.34 -1.48
N SER A 304 2.95 61.35 -0.35
CA SER A 304 3.64 60.15 0.15
C SER A 304 2.70 59.11 0.76
N GLY A 305 1.55 59.53 1.32
CA GLY A 305 0.62 58.63 2.01
C GLY A 305 -0.17 57.68 1.10
N VAL A 306 -0.46 58.07 -0.14
CA VAL A 306 -1.22 57.21 -1.08
C VAL A 306 -0.33 56.13 -1.70
N GLN A 307 0.95 56.43 -1.91
CA GLN A 307 1.94 55.51 -2.48
C GLN A 307 2.40 54.47 -1.43
N ASP A 308 2.56 54.87 -0.17
CA ASP A 308 2.79 53.97 0.97
C ASP A 308 1.61 53.01 1.20
N THR A 309 0.37 53.47 1.02
CA THR A 309 -0.83 52.63 1.22
C THR A 309 -0.94 51.55 0.13
N TYR A 310 -0.62 51.88 -1.12
CA TYR A 310 -0.62 50.92 -2.23
C TYR A 310 0.54 49.91 -2.12
N GLN A 311 1.76 50.36 -1.77
CA GLN A 311 2.90 49.46 -1.53
C GLN A 311 2.66 48.54 -0.34
N HIS A 312 2.02 49.02 0.72
CA HIS A 312 1.67 48.20 1.89
C HIS A 312 0.65 47.12 1.51
N VAL A 313 -0.38 47.43 0.71
CA VAL A 313 -1.37 46.45 0.24
C VAL A 313 -0.74 45.39 -0.68
N VAL A 314 0.11 45.80 -1.62
CA VAL A 314 0.85 44.87 -2.51
C VAL A 314 1.80 43.98 -1.70
N TYR A 315 2.52 44.53 -0.72
CA TYR A 315 3.39 43.78 0.17
C TYR A 315 2.62 42.76 1.02
N HIS A 316 1.46 43.15 1.55
CA HIS A 316 0.58 42.22 2.29
C HIS A 316 0.05 41.10 1.40
N HIS A 317 -0.37 41.39 0.17
CA HIS A 317 -0.79 40.35 -0.77
C HIS A 317 0.36 39.43 -1.19
N ALA A 318 1.55 39.97 -1.44
CA ALA A 318 2.74 39.18 -1.74
C ALA A 318 3.15 38.28 -0.57
N LEU A 319 3.06 38.77 0.67
CA LEU A 319 3.36 38.01 1.88
C LEU A 319 2.31 36.90 2.13
N ARG A 320 1.03 37.17 1.88
CA ARG A 320 -0.05 36.16 1.93
C ARG A 320 0.20 35.04 0.93
N LEU A 321 0.53 35.42 -0.31
CA LEU A 321 0.90 34.47 -1.36
C LEU A 321 2.14 33.67 -0.95
N ALA A 322 3.16 34.32 -0.37
CA ALA A 322 4.36 33.65 0.11
C ALA A 322 4.05 32.61 1.20
N ILE A 323 3.18 32.90 2.17
CA ILE A 323 2.79 31.93 3.22
C ILE A 323 2.12 30.69 2.61
N VAL A 324 1.21 30.89 1.65
CA VAL A 324 0.53 29.80 0.95
C VAL A 324 1.52 28.97 0.13
N VAL A 325 2.43 29.62 -0.61
CA VAL A 325 3.50 28.95 -1.38
C VAL A 325 4.45 28.19 -0.45
N MET A 326 4.80 28.76 0.71
CA MET A 326 5.67 28.09 1.69
C MET A 326 5.03 26.80 2.22
N GLY A 327 3.74 26.82 2.55
CA GLY A 327 3.03 25.64 3.07
C GLY A 327 2.70 24.59 2.01
N LEU A 328 2.23 25.00 0.82
CA LEU A 328 1.71 24.09 -0.20
C LEU A 328 2.72 23.68 -1.26
N VAL A 329 3.87 24.37 -1.37
CA VAL A 329 4.90 24.07 -2.39
C VAL A 329 6.24 23.82 -1.74
N VAL A 330 6.72 24.73 -0.89
CA VAL A 330 8.07 24.62 -0.31
C VAL A 330 8.16 23.51 0.73
N ALA A 331 7.17 23.35 1.62
CA ALA A 331 7.17 22.27 2.61
C ALA A 331 7.15 20.86 1.96
N PRO A 332 6.29 20.56 0.98
CA PRO A 332 6.39 19.31 0.20
C PRO A 332 7.75 19.14 -0.48
N TRP A 333 8.29 20.20 -1.09
CA TRP A 333 9.60 20.14 -1.74
C TRP A 333 10.72 19.81 -0.74
N ILE A 334 10.71 20.43 0.45
CA ILE A 334 11.65 20.09 1.54
C ILE A 334 11.49 18.63 1.94
N ALA A 335 10.25 18.12 2.08
CA ALA A 335 10.01 16.73 2.44
C ALA A 335 10.64 15.76 1.40
N VAL A 336 10.49 16.04 0.10
CA VAL A 336 11.13 15.27 -0.98
C VAL A 336 12.66 15.37 -0.92
N VAL A 337 13.21 16.56 -0.70
CA VAL A 337 14.68 16.76 -0.61
C VAL A 337 15.29 16.06 0.61
N VAL A 338 14.71 16.23 1.80
CA VAL A 338 15.16 15.58 3.04
C VAL A 338 15.13 14.07 2.89
N ARG A 339 14.11 13.57 2.20
CA ARG A 339 13.98 12.16 1.91
C ARG A 339 15.08 11.62 1.00
N HIS A 340 15.43 12.32 -0.08
CA HIS A 340 16.53 11.92 -0.96
C HIS A 340 17.90 11.93 -0.24
N ALA A 341 18.03 12.68 0.85
CA ALA A 341 19.20 12.66 1.72
C ALA A 341 19.21 11.50 2.73
N CYS A 342 18.08 10.79 2.91
CA CYS A 342 17.97 9.64 3.82
C CYS A 342 18.41 8.35 3.12
N SER A 343 18.77 7.34 3.92
CA SER A 343 19.02 6.01 3.37
C SER A 343 17.72 5.42 2.79
N PRO A 344 17.79 4.55 1.76
CA PRO A 344 16.61 3.94 1.16
C PRO A 344 15.72 3.24 2.20
N LEU A 345 16.32 2.58 3.19
CA LEU A 345 15.59 1.96 4.30
C LEU A 345 14.75 2.98 5.08
N VAL A 346 15.37 4.09 5.51
CA VAL A 346 14.66 5.13 6.25
C VAL A 346 13.58 5.79 5.38
N ALA A 347 13.87 6.02 4.11
CA ALA A 347 12.92 6.58 3.15
C ALA A 347 11.69 5.68 2.97
N TYR A 348 11.88 4.38 2.72
CA TYR A 348 10.78 3.43 2.55
C TYR A 348 9.93 3.27 3.82
N VAL A 349 10.57 3.14 4.99
CA VAL A 349 9.87 2.98 6.28
C VAL A 349 9.12 4.25 6.70
N GLY A 350 9.73 5.42 6.47
CA GLY A 350 9.15 6.72 6.80
C GLY A 350 8.02 7.14 5.86
N MET A 351 7.87 6.49 4.70
CA MET A 351 6.95 6.93 3.66
C MET A 351 5.50 7.00 4.12
N ASN A 352 4.82 8.10 3.79
CA ASN A 352 3.37 8.20 3.74
C ASN A 352 2.90 7.75 2.36
N ALA A 353 2.34 6.54 2.26
CA ALA A 353 1.91 5.95 0.99
C ALA A 353 0.86 6.82 0.29
N THR A 354 -0.14 7.31 1.02
CA THR A 354 -1.20 8.18 0.50
C THR A 354 -0.64 9.45 -0.15
N LEU A 355 0.31 10.09 0.53
CA LEU A 355 0.96 11.29 0.01
C LEU A 355 1.81 10.95 -1.22
N ASN A 356 2.53 9.84 -1.19
CA ASN A 356 3.32 9.36 -2.33
C ASN A 356 2.46 9.12 -3.58
N GLU A 357 1.27 8.52 -3.43
CA GLU A 357 0.31 8.35 -4.53
C GLU A 357 -0.15 9.71 -5.09
N LEU A 358 -0.46 10.68 -4.23
CA LEU A 358 -0.89 12.02 -4.65
C LEU A 358 0.19 12.76 -5.46
N PHE A 359 1.46 12.53 -5.14
CA PHE A 359 2.61 13.13 -5.83
C PHE A 359 3.21 12.22 -6.92
N GLY A 360 2.46 11.25 -7.45
CA GLY A 360 2.90 10.42 -8.57
C GLY A 360 4.19 9.65 -8.28
N HIS A 361 4.29 9.10 -7.07
CA HIS A 361 5.44 8.33 -6.56
C HIS A 361 6.74 9.12 -6.35
N SER A 362 6.70 10.46 -6.31
CA SER A 362 7.89 11.31 -6.10
C SER A 362 8.63 11.08 -4.78
N PHE A 363 8.03 10.38 -3.82
CA PHE A 363 8.71 10.03 -2.58
C PHE A 363 9.51 8.72 -2.76
N GLN A 364 9.29 7.86 -3.76
CA GLN A 364 10.11 6.64 -3.86
C GLN A 364 11.62 6.98 -4.02
N PRO A 365 12.52 6.33 -3.24
CA PRO A 365 13.94 6.57 -3.38
C PRO A 365 14.40 6.15 -4.79
N ALA A 366 15.37 6.87 -5.34
CA ALA A 366 15.90 6.55 -6.67
C ALA A 366 16.47 5.12 -6.70
N SER A 367 16.26 4.42 -7.82
CA SER A 367 16.85 3.11 -8.05
C SER A 367 18.36 3.19 -7.88
N ILE A 368 18.91 2.40 -6.95
CA ILE A 368 20.36 2.27 -6.83
C ILE A 368 20.81 1.45 -8.02
N ASP A 369 21.62 2.08 -8.87
CA ASP A 369 22.31 1.40 -9.96
C ASP A 369 23.40 0.53 -9.36
N VAL A 370 23.02 -0.67 -8.89
CA VAL A 370 23.96 -1.62 -8.33
C VAL A 370 24.69 -2.27 -9.49
N LYS A 371 25.97 -1.92 -9.68
CA LYS A 371 26.84 -2.60 -10.62
C LYS A 371 27.05 -4.04 -10.15
N LEU A 372 26.27 -4.96 -10.68
CA LEU A 372 26.35 -6.39 -10.38
C LEU A 372 27.66 -6.93 -10.95
N ILE A 373 28.55 -7.44 -10.08
CA ILE A 373 29.77 -8.12 -10.53
C ILE A 373 29.36 -9.55 -10.90
N ALA A 374 28.99 -9.76 -12.17
CA ALA A 374 28.49 -11.04 -12.68
C ALA A 374 29.41 -12.22 -12.33
N GLU A 375 30.74 -12.02 -12.34
CA GLU A 375 31.74 -13.04 -12.05
C GLU A 375 31.64 -13.64 -10.64
N MET A 376 31.12 -12.90 -9.66
CA MET A 376 30.92 -13.42 -8.29
C MET A 376 29.91 -14.58 -8.25
N TYR A 377 29.06 -14.70 -9.27
CA TYR A 377 27.97 -15.68 -9.35
C TYR A 377 28.22 -16.77 -10.41
N ILE A 378 29.41 -16.83 -11.00
CA ILE A 378 29.77 -17.85 -11.99
C ILE A 378 30.58 -18.94 -11.30
N HIS A 379 30.17 -20.19 -11.44
CA HIS A 379 30.91 -21.29 -10.83
C HIS A 379 32.30 -21.44 -11.50
N PRO A 380 33.39 -21.72 -10.75
CA PRO A 380 34.75 -21.79 -11.32
C PRO A 380 34.96 -22.79 -12.47
N THR A 381 34.04 -23.77 -12.62
CA THR A 381 34.08 -24.76 -13.70
C THR A 381 33.37 -24.30 -14.98
N GLU A 382 32.61 -23.21 -14.93
CA GLU A 382 31.87 -22.68 -16.07
C GLU A 382 32.82 -21.92 -17.02
N LYS A 383 32.79 -22.30 -18.30
CA LYS A 383 33.47 -21.55 -19.36
C LYS A 383 32.60 -20.39 -19.77
N HIS A 384 33.10 -19.17 -19.60
CA HIS A 384 32.34 -17.96 -19.91
C HIS A 384 33.20 -16.86 -20.51
N GLU A 385 32.55 -15.89 -21.13
CA GLU A 385 33.12 -14.65 -21.65
C GLU A 385 32.16 -13.51 -21.35
N LEU A 386 32.68 -12.41 -20.79
CA LEU A 386 31.93 -11.19 -20.56
C LEU A 386 32.10 -10.23 -21.74
N PHE A 387 30.97 -9.77 -22.26
CA PHE A 387 30.91 -8.78 -23.33
C PHE A 387 30.41 -7.45 -22.75
N GLY A 388 31.34 -6.62 -22.27
CA GLY A 388 31.00 -5.37 -21.57
C GLY A 388 30.47 -5.62 -20.17
N ASP A 389 29.73 -4.64 -19.62
CA ASP A 389 29.22 -4.69 -18.24
C ASP A 389 27.96 -5.58 -18.11
N ASP A 390 27.21 -5.82 -19.19
CA ASP A 390 25.82 -6.33 -19.10
C ASP A 390 25.56 -7.63 -19.89
N SER A 391 26.55 -8.19 -20.57
CA SER A 391 26.36 -9.39 -21.40
C SER A 391 27.31 -10.51 -21.01
N LEU A 392 26.75 -11.68 -20.72
CA LEU A 392 27.47 -12.86 -20.29
C LEU A 392 27.20 -14.02 -21.26
N TYR A 393 28.24 -14.49 -21.93
CA TYR A 393 28.19 -15.72 -22.70
C TYR A 393 28.71 -16.87 -21.86
N ARG A 394 27.90 -17.92 -21.69
CA ARG A 394 28.30 -19.18 -21.03
C ARG A 394 28.33 -20.29 -22.04
N ARG A 395 29.46 -20.99 -22.14
CA ARG A 395 29.63 -22.12 -23.04
C ARG A 395 29.27 -23.42 -22.34
N THR A 396 28.19 -24.06 -22.79
CA THR A 396 27.84 -25.42 -22.38
C THR A 396 28.91 -26.40 -22.88
N THR A 397 29.49 -27.19 -21.97
CA THR A 397 30.57 -28.15 -22.26
C THR A 397 30.08 -29.57 -22.56
N GLY A 398 28.76 -29.75 -22.65
CA GLY A 398 28.10 -31.05 -22.81
C GLY A 398 27.52 -31.58 -21.50
N PHE A 399 26.59 -32.54 -21.60
CA PHE A 399 26.00 -33.20 -20.45
C PHE A 399 26.87 -34.39 -20.01
N GLN A 400 27.04 -34.56 -18.69
CA GLN A 400 27.70 -35.72 -18.10
C GLN A 400 26.71 -36.41 -17.16
N GLY A 401 26.39 -37.68 -17.44
CA GLY A 401 25.46 -38.47 -16.66
C GLY A 401 24.59 -39.38 -17.53
N ASP A 402 23.64 -40.07 -16.89
CA ASP A 402 22.69 -40.93 -17.58
C ASP A 402 21.62 -40.08 -18.29
N LEU A 403 21.71 -40.00 -19.61
CA LEU A 403 20.75 -39.25 -20.44
C LEU A 403 19.38 -39.94 -20.47
N ALA A 404 18.32 -39.14 -20.41
CA ALA A 404 16.98 -39.64 -20.73
C ALA A 404 16.81 -39.96 -22.22
N PHE A 405 17.25 -39.04 -23.08
CA PHE A 405 17.25 -39.13 -24.53
C PHE A 405 18.22 -38.08 -25.10
N ASP A 406 18.59 -38.22 -26.37
CA ASP A 406 19.40 -37.25 -27.10
C ASP A 406 18.50 -36.45 -28.08
N VAL A 407 18.82 -35.18 -28.29
CA VAL A 407 18.04 -34.27 -29.15
C VAL A 407 18.86 -33.93 -30.39
N LYS A 408 18.47 -34.51 -31.52
CA LYS A 408 19.05 -34.16 -32.83
C LYS A 408 18.32 -32.96 -33.42
N VAL A 409 19.01 -31.84 -33.54
CA VAL A 409 18.49 -30.63 -34.19
C VAL A 409 18.89 -30.66 -35.66
N SER A 410 17.91 -30.75 -36.57
CA SER A 410 18.09 -30.69 -38.02
C SER A 410 17.04 -29.77 -38.64
N LYS A 411 17.33 -29.23 -39.82
CA LYS A 411 16.39 -28.35 -40.54
C LYS A 411 15.21 -29.13 -41.11
N GLU A 412 15.42 -30.41 -41.43
CA GLU A 412 14.47 -31.32 -42.05
C GLU A 412 13.52 -31.95 -41.02
N ASN A 413 13.98 -32.12 -39.79
CA ASN A 413 13.17 -32.61 -38.68
C ASN A 413 13.46 -31.78 -37.43
N PRO A 414 12.94 -30.54 -37.36
CA PRO A 414 13.05 -29.71 -36.18
C PRO A 414 12.31 -30.38 -34.99
N PRO A 415 12.85 -30.29 -33.76
CA PRO A 415 12.17 -30.81 -32.58
C PRO A 415 10.93 -29.98 -32.25
N ASN A 416 9.90 -30.62 -31.69
CA ASN A 416 8.85 -29.90 -30.97
C ASN A 416 9.42 -29.40 -29.65
N VAL A 417 8.96 -28.25 -29.18
CA VAL A 417 9.41 -27.62 -27.94
C VAL A 417 8.21 -27.44 -27.01
N LEU A 418 8.34 -27.94 -25.78
CA LEU A 418 7.34 -27.81 -24.73
C LEU A 418 7.98 -27.13 -23.52
N VAL A 419 7.35 -26.05 -23.07
CA VAL A 419 7.68 -25.33 -21.84
C VAL A 419 6.55 -25.57 -20.85
N ILE A 420 6.87 -26.08 -19.66
CA ILE A 420 5.91 -26.25 -18.56
C ILE A 420 6.36 -25.34 -17.42
N ALA A 421 5.59 -24.30 -17.13
CA ALA A 421 5.73 -23.49 -15.93
C ALA A 421 4.92 -24.14 -14.81
N VAL A 422 5.59 -24.49 -13.71
CA VAL A 422 4.97 -25.14 -12.57
C VAL A 422 4.65 -24.07 -11.51
N GLU A 423 3.36 -23.86 -11.28
CA GLU A 423 2.83 -22.85 -10.36
C GLU A 423 3.32 -23.10 -8.92
N SER A 424 3.81 -22.02 -8.28
CA SER A 424 4.33 -21.97 -6.92
C SER A 424 5.30 -23.08 -6.49
N PHE A 425 6.04 -23.69 -7.44
CA PHE A 425 7.06 -24.71 -7.15
C PHE A 425 8.34 -24.06 -6.62
N ARG A 426 8.80 -24.48 -5.43
CA ARG A 426 9.96 -23.89 -4.77
C ARG A 426 11.15 -24.85 -4.78
N TYR A 427 12.34 -24.26 -4.66
CA TYR A 427 13.60 -25.00 -4.50
C TYR A 427 13.53 -26.06 -3.39
N GLN A 428 12.93 -25.71 -2.24
CA GLN A 428 12.79 -26.59 -1.07
C GLN A 428 11.85 -27.80 -1.28
N ASP A 429 11.00 -27.78 -2.31
CA ASP A 429 10.05 -28.86 -2.57
C ASP A 429 10.71 -30.06 -3.27
N SER A 430 11.93 -29.88 -3.81
CA SER A 430 12.70 -30.92 -4.48
C SER A 430 13.96 -31.28 -3.71
N ARG A 431 14.04 -32.53 -3.27
CA ARG A 431 15.25 -33.08 -2.65
C ARG A 431 16.43 -33.07 -3.62
N TYR A 432 16.18 -33.30 -4.91
CA TYR A 432 17.24 -33.28 -5.90
C TYR A 432 17.85 -31.88 -6.10
N LEU A 433 17.05 -30.82 -6.01
CA LEU A 433 17.56 -29.44 -6.11
C LEU A 433 18.31 -29.03 -4.85
N VAL A 434 17.77 -29.34 -3.67
CA VAL A 434 18.40 -29.07 -2.36
C VAL A 434 19.74 -29.81 -2.23
N GLY A 435 19.79 -31.07 -2.64
CA GLY A 435 20.96 -31.94 -2.48
C GLY A 435 21.02 -32.61 -1.11
N GLU A 436 21.89 -33.61 -0.99
CA GLU A 436 21.94 -34.48 0.20
C GLU A 436 22.48 -33.79 1.46
N GLU A 437 23.23 -32.68 1.31
CA GLU A 437 23.77 -31.94 2.46
C GLU A 437 22.66 -31.22 3.25
N ASP A 438 21.55 -30.87 2.60
CA ASP A 438 20.39 -30.18 3.18
C ASP A 438 20.78 -29.17 4.28
N PRO A 439 21.56 -28.13 3.96
CA PRO A 439 22.19 -27.26 4.96
C PRO A 439 21.18 -26.49 5.81
N SER A 440 19.95 -26.33 5.31
CA SER A 440 18.83 -25.69 5.99
C SER A 440 17.93 -26.69 6.74
N ASN A 441 18.28 -27.98 6.74
CA ASN A 441 17.54 -29.06 7.39
C ASN A 441 16.05 -29.10 6.98
N LEU A 442 15.76 -28.84 5.71
CA LEU A 442 14.40 -28.78 5.14
C LEU A 442 13.73 -30.15 5.19
N PHE A 443 14.49 -31.23 5.02
CA PHE A 443 13.99 -32.60 5.05
C PHE A 443 14.03 -33.24 6.44
N LYS A 444 14.52 -32.53 7.46
CA LYS A 444 14.57 -32.96 8.88
C LYS A 444 15.16 -34.37 9.08
N GLY A 445 16.19 -34.71 8.30
CA GLY A 445 16.83 -36.04 8.33
C GLY A 445 15.99 -37.18 7.76
N THR A 446 14.82 -36.91 7.17
CA THR A 446 14.03 -37.91 6.46
C THR A 446 14.64 -38.24 5.10
N ASN A 447 14.31 -39.41 4.54
CA ASN A 447 14.66 -39.78 3.16
C ASN A 447 13.50 -39.52 2.16
N MET A 448 12.58 -38.63 2.52
CA MET A 448 11.38 -38.37 1.74
C MET A 448 11.60 -37.24 0.74
N THR A 449 10.79 -37.22 -0.32
CA THR A 449 10.65 -36.11 -1.27
C THR A 449 9.16 -35.96 -1.59
N ILE A 450 8.68 -34.72 -1.70
CA ILE A 450 7.30 -34.44 -2.10
C ILE A 450 7.14 -34.38 -3.62
N THR A 451 8.25 -34.41 -4.37
CA THR A 451 8.28 -34.29 -5.84
C THR A 451 9.04 -35.44 -6.52
N PRO A 452 8.74 -36.73 -6.19
CA PRO A 452 9.54 -37.88 -6.63
C PRO A 452 9.66 -38.02 -8.16
N ASN A 453 8.61 -37.67 -8.91
CA ASN A 453 8.65 -37.71 -10.36
C ASN A 453 9.55 -36.62 -10.94
N PHE A 454 9.53 -35.41 -10.38
CA PHE A 454 10.41 -34.32 -10.79
C PHE A 454 11.87 -34.68 -10.50
N ASP A 455 12.16 -35.12 -9.27
CA ASP A 455 13.52 -35.54 -8.86
C ASP A 455 14.09 -36.63 -9.79
N ARG A 456 13.26 -37.59 -10.21
CA ARG A 456 13.65 -38.64 -11.16
C ARG A 456 14.03 -38.07 -12.53
N TRP A 457 13.29 -37.09 -13.04
CA TRP A 457 13.56 -36.49 -14.35
C TRP A 457 14.72 -35.50 -14.32
N ALA A 458 14.82 -34.70 -13.25
CA ALA A 458 15.89 -33.73 -13.06
C ALA A 458 17.27 -34.42 -13.02
N LYS A 459 17.36 -35.63 -12.45
CA LYS A 459 18.59 -36.47 -12.46
C LYS A 459 19.06 -36.87 -13.86
N ARG A 460 18.16 -36.91 -14.85
CA ARG A 460 18.41 -37.44 -16.21
C ARG A 460 18.49 -36.34 -17.28
N GLY A 461 18.46 -35.08 -16.86
CA GLY A 461 18.49 -33.90 -17.73
C GLY A 461 19.36 -32.79 -17.14
N VAL A 462 19.33 -31.63 -17.77
CA VAL A 462 20.06 -30.45 -17.27
C VAL A 462 19.22 -29.75 -16.21
N ALA A 463 19.67 -29.81 -14.95
CA ALA A 463 19.00 -29.15 -13.84
C ALA A 463 19.77 -27.91 -13.38
N LEU A 464 19.06 -26.79 -13.27
CA LEU A 464 19.60 -25.54 -12.75
C LEU A 464 19.20 -25.42 -11.28
N ARG A 465 20.17 -25.60 -10.37
CA ARG A 465 19.93 -25.52 -8.92
C ARG A 465 19.96 -24.10 -8.35
N ASN A 466 20.49 -23.15 -9.11
CA ASN A 466 20.57 -21.74 -8.74
C ASN A 466 19.76 -20.91 -9.75
N MET A 467 18.44 -21.10 -9.71
CA MET A 467 17.48 -20.42 -10.58
C MET A 467 16.46 -19.69 -9.71
N TRP A 468 16.24 -18.41 -10.01
CA TRP A 468 15.35 -17.54 -9.25
C TRP A 468 14.26 -17.03 -10.17
N SER A 469 13.03 -16.98 -9.65
CA SER A 469 11.86 -16.45 -10.35
C SER A 469 11.37 -15.17 -9.68
N SER A 470 10.46 -14.48 -10.37
CA SER A 470 9.73 -13.33 -9.83
C SER A 470 8.28 -13.70 -9.59
N THR A 471 7.66 -13.05 -8.61
CA THR A 471 6.24 -13.18 -8.28
C THR A 471 5.51 -11.87 -8.56
N PRO A 472 4.27 -11.85 -9.08
CA PRO A 472 3.38 -13.01 -9.35
C PRO A 472 3.63 -13.71 -10.70
N THR A 473 2.84 -14.73 -11.03
CA THR A 473 2.95 -15.61 -12.22
C THR A 473 3.14 -14.85 -13.54
N SER A 474 2.46 -13.73 -13.76
CA SER A 474 2.65 -12.90 -14.96
C SER A 474 4.09 -12.39 -15.14
N ARG A 475 4.79 -12.06 -14.07
CA ARG A 475 6.21 -11.67 -14.15
C ARG A 475 7.10 -12.84 -14.59
N SER A 476 6.73 -14.07 -14.25
CA SER A 476 7.39 -15.26 -14.78
C SER A 476 7.16 -15.38 -16.29
N LEU A 477 5.96 -15.05 -16.77
CA LEU A 477 5.62 -15.05 -18.20
C LEU A 477 6.47 -14.05 -18.98
N GLU A 478 6.60 -12.82 -18.47
CA GLU A 478 7.47 -11.77 -19.04
C GLU A 478 8.94 -12.18 -19.12
N SER A 479 9.49 -12.66 -18.00
CA SER A 479 10.90 -13.01 -17.91
C SER A 479 11.23 -14.28 -18.68
N LEU A 480 10.41 -15.33 -18.57
CA LEU A 480 10.63 -16.62 -19.22
C LEU A 480 10.43 -16.55 -20.73
N LEU A 481 9.36 -15.90 -21.20
CA LEU A 481 8.97 -15.94 -22.61
C LEU A 481 9.51 -14.75 -23.40
N PHE A 482 9.75 -13.61 -22.76
CA PHE A 482 10.15 -12.37 -23.45
C PHE A 482 11.45 -11.77 -22.94
N ALA A 483 12.14 -12.42 -21.99
CA ALA A 483 13.37 -11.95 -21.37
C ALA A 483 13.26 -10.50 -20.86
N GLN A 484 12.07 -10.10 -20.40
CA GLN A 484 11.85 -8.77 -19.83
C GLN A 484 12.14 -8.79 -18.34
N ILE A 485 12.83 -7.73 -17.88
CA ILE A 485 13.01 -7.49 -16.45
C ILE A 485 11.65 -7.02 -15.91
N PRO A 486 11.07 -7.72 -14.93
CA PRO A 486 9.77 -7.32 -14.40
C PRO A 486 9.81 -5.93 -13.76
N TYR A 487 8.68 -5.22 -13.79
CA TYR A 487 8.55 -3.94 -13.12
C TYR A 487 8.67 -4.08 -11.60
N ASP A 488 9.25 -3.06 -10.95
CA ASP A 488 9.19 -2.89 -9.50
C ASP A 488 7.81 -2.38 -9.07
N SER A 489 6.79 -3.21 -9.26
CA SER A 489 5.39 -2.88 -8.92
C SER A 489 4.60 -4.11 -8.48
N THR A 490 4.06 -4.09 -7.27
CA THR A 490 3.30 -5.22 -6.69
C THR A 490 1.96 -5.51 -7.37
N VAL A 491 1.52 -4.64 -8.28
CA VAL A 491 0.16 -4.63 -8.87
C VAL A 491 0.16 -4.49 -10.39
N LYS A 492 1.29 -4.07 -10.98
CA LYS A 492 1.46 -3.95 -12.42
C LYS A 492 2.63 -4.79 -12.88
N THR A 493 2.42 -5.39 -14.03
CA THR A 493 3.38 -6.20 -14.74
C THR A 493 3.58 -5.58 -16.13
N GLY A 494 4.61 -6.01 -16.86
CA GLY A 494 4.79 -5.70 -18.26
C GLY A 494 3.68 -6.25 -19.18
N ILE A 495 2.75 -7.04 -18.66
CA ILE A 495 1.57 -7.58 -19.36
C ILE A 495 0.29 -6.80 -19.04
N THR A 496 0.17 -6.19 -17.86
CA THR A 496 -1.06 -5.52 -17.41
C THR A 496 -1.67 -4.61 -18.47
N GLY A 497 -2.97 -4.80 -18.75
CA GLY A 497 -3.70 -4.06 -19.77
C GLY A 497 -3.49 -4.60 -21.19
N GLY A 498 -3.01 -5.84 -21.34
CA GLY A 498 -2.87 -6.56 -22.61
C GLY A 498 -1.71 -6.11 -23.49
N ARG A 499 -1.30 -4.83 -23.37
CA ARG A 499 -0.08 -4.25 -23.96
C ARG A 499 0.07 -4.49 -25.46
N LYS A 500 -1.05 -4.54 -26.19
CA LYS A 500 -1.17 -4.89 -27.61
C LYS A 500 -0.19 -4.17 -28.54
N ASP A 501 0.11 -2.92 -28.24
CA ASP A 501 0.98 -2.06 -29.06
C ASP A 501 2.48 -2.20 -28.73
N THR A 502 2.83 -2.97 -27.70
CA THR A 502 4.22 -3.18 -27.28
C THR A 502 4.91 -4.14 -28.25
N LYS A 503 6.02 -3.71 -28.83
CA LYS A 503 6.81 -4.55 -29.74
C LYS A 503 7.80 -5.38 -28.93
N LEU A 504 7.47 -6.66 -28.74
CA LEU A 504 8.36 -7.64 -28.08
C LEU A 504 8.95 -8.63 -29.08
N SER A 505 10.16 -9.13 -28.76
CA SER A 505 10.82 -10.22 -29.46
C SER A 505 11.12 -11.34 -28.46
N GLY A 506 10.13 -12.20 -28.22
CA GLY A 506 10.22 -13.33 -27.30
C GLY A 506 10.30 -14.68 -28.01
N LEU A 507 10.21 -15.75 -27.21
CA LEU A 507 10.14 -17.14 -27.67
C LEU A 507 8.99 -17.36 -28.68
N PRO A 508 7.76 -16.85 -28.47
CA PRO A 508 6.67 -17.10 -29.43
C PRO A 508 6.98 -16.48 -30.80
N GLN A 509 7.49 -15.25 -30.85
CA GLN A 509 7.92 -14.61 -32.10
C GLN A 509 9.07 -15.37 -32.76
N LEU A 510 10.05 -15.81 -31.98
CA LEU A 510 11.19 -16.59 -32.47
C LEU A 510 10.74 -17.91 -33.12
N PHE A 511 9.85 -18.65 -32.45
CA PHE A 511 9.35 -19.93 -32.95
C PHE A 511 8.41 -19.73 -34.14
N LYS A 512 7.55 -18.72 -34.12
CA LYS A 512 6.70 -18.36 -35.26
C LYS A 512 7.53 -17.99 -36.50
N ALA A 513 8.62 -17.24 -36.34
CA ALA A 513 9.55 -16.94 -37.43
C ALA A 513 10.27 -18.18 -37.99
N LYS A 514 10.32 -19.27 -37.23
CA LYS A 514 10.82 -20.59 -37.64
C LYS A 514 9.71 -21.53 -38.13
N GLU A 515 8.52 -21.01 -38.40
CA GLU A 515 7.35 -21.75 -38.89
C GLU A 515 6.78 -22.80 -37.92
N TYR A 516 7.04 -22.62 -36.62
CA TYR A 516 6.40 -23.42 -35.57
C TYR A 516 4.95 -22.97 -35.37
N GLU A 517 4.07 -23.91 -35.11
CA GLU A 517 2.73 -23.63 -34.57
C GLU A 517 2.84 -23.34 -33.07
N THR A 518 2.30 -22.21 -32.62
CA THR A 518 2.50 -21.72 -31.25
C THR A 518 1.22 -21.85 -30.42
N PHE A 519 1.33 -22.58 -29.30
CA PHE A 519 0.24 -22.81 -28.36
C PHE A 519 0.57 -22.25 -26.98
N PHE A 520 -0.40 -21.58 -26.37
CA PHE A 520 -0.42 -21.33 -24.95
C PHE A 520 -1.57 -22.10 -24.32
N THR A 521 -1.33 -22.75 -23.20
CA THR A 521 -2.31 -23.62 -22.55
C THR A 521 -2.26 -23.41 -21.04
N THR A 522 -3.42 -23.31 -20.38
CA THR A 522 -3.50 -23.23 -18.93
C THR A 522 -4.88 -23.68 -18.45
N GLY A 523 -4.97 -24.16 -17.21
CA GLY A 523 -6.24 -24.41 -16.54
C GLY A 523 -6.90 -23.16 -15.95
N CYS A 524 -6.23 -22.01 -15.99
CA CYS A 524 -6.72 -20.74 -15.45
C CYS A 524 -7.44 -19.93 -16.53
N PRO A 525 -8.45 -19.12 -16.18
CA PRO A 525 -8.97 -18.10 -17.10
C PRO A 525 -7.89 -17.06 -17.46
N THR A 526 -7.73 -16.78 -18.74
CA THR A 526 -6.70 -15.86 -19.26
C THR A 526 -7.10 -14.38 -19.22
N ARG A 527 -8.31 -14.06 -18.74
CA ARG A 527 -8.69 -12.66 -18.48
C ARG A 527 -7.87 -12.00 -17.37
N PHE A 528 -7.25 -12.78 -16.48
CA PHE A 528 -6.35 -12.29 -15.44
C PHE A 528 -5.22 -11.45 -16.05
N GLU A 529 -5.09 -10.19 -15.64
CA GLU A 529 -4.13 -9.22 -16.21
C GLU A 529 -4.18 -9.09 -17.75
N ASN A 530 -5.30 -9.46 -18.37
CA ASN A 530 -5.52 -9.45 -19.81
C ASN A 530 -4.55 -10.35 -20.61
N TRP A 531 -4.25 -11.56 -20.14
CA TRP A 531 -3.48 -12.54 -20.94
C TRP A 531 -4.21 -12.94 -22.23
N ASP A 532 -5.54 -12.97 -22.20
CA ASP A 532 -6.42 -13.21 -23.35
C ASP A 532 -6.18 -12.21 -24.49
N GLU A 533 -5.80 -10.97 -24.15
CA GLU A 533 -5.39 -9.96 -25.11
C GLU A 533 -3.89 -10.04 -25.43
N PHE A 534 -3.04 -10.21 -24.41
CA PHE A 534 -1.60 -10.16 -24.54
C PHE A 534 -1.05 -11.34 -25.36
N LEU A 535 -1.45 -12.57 -25.05
CA LEU A 535 -0.86 -13.78 -25.64
C LEU A 535 -1.08 -13.84 -27.18
N PRO A 536 -2.29 -13.59 -27.71
CA PRO A 536 -2.51 -13.61 -29.15
C PRO A 536 -1.75 -12.51 -29.89
N THR A 537 -1.67 -11.29 -29.33
CA THR A 537 -0.93 -10.19 -29.98
C THR A 537 0.59 -10.40 -29.93
N HIS A 538 1.08 -11.23 -29.01
CA HIS A 538 2.49 -11.49 -28.79
C HIS A 538 2.94 -12.90 -29.24
N GLY A 539 2.33 -13.43 -30.30
CA GLY A 539 2.91 -14.51 -31.10
C GLY A 539 2.35 -15.90 -30.85
N TYR A 540 1.40 -16.07 -29.94
CA TYR A 540 0.64 -17.32 -29.80
C TYR A 540 -0.53 -17.37 -30.78
N GLU A 541 -0.62 -18.44 -31.56
CA GLU A 541 -1.70 -18.65 -32.54
C GLU A 541 -2.93 -19.30 -31.92
N THR A 542 -2.73 -20.15 -30.90
CA THR A 542 -3.79 -20.81 -30.16
C THR A 542 -3.57 -20.61 -28.67
N VAL A 543 -4.61 -20.12 -27.98
CA VAL A 543 -4.64 -20.00 -26.52
C VAL A 543 -5.80 -20.88 -26.04
N LEU A 544 -5.51 -21.84 -25.18
CA LEU A 544 -6.50 -22.70 -24.53
C LEU A 544 -6.53 -22.35 -23.05
N GLU A 545 -7.59 -21.68 -22.61
CA GLU A 545 -7.82 -21.35 -21.19
C GLU A 545 -8.74 -22.37 -20.54
N SER A 546 -9.12 -22.13 -19.28
CA SER A 546 -9.94 -23.03 -18.47
C SER A 546 -11.18 -23.56 -19.21
N LYS A 547 -11.90 -22.70 -19.92
CA LYS A 547 -13.15 -23.06 -20.61
C LYS A 547 -12.91 -24.01 -21.80
N GLU A 548 -11.89 -23.74 -22.61
CA GLU A 548 -11.50 -24.64 -23.70
C GLU A 548 -10.98 -25.97 -23.15
N MET A 549 -10.24 -25.95 -22.03
CA MET A 549 -9.80 -27.18 -21.35
C MET A 549 -10.99 -28.03 -20.91
N MET A 550 -12.02 -27.43 -20.30
CA MET A 550 -13.22 -28.14 -19.89
C MET A 550 -13.95 -28.74 -21.10
N THR A 551 -14.13 -27.96 -22.17
CA THR A 551 -14.80 -28.41 -23.39
C THR A 551 -14.08 -29.60 -24.01
N LEU A 552 -12.74 -29.54 -24.09
CA LEU A 552 -11.91 -30.63 -24.60
C LEU A 552 -11.94 -31.85 -23.69
N ALA A 553 -12.01 -31.68 -22.37
CA ALA A 553 -12.12 -32.79 -21.43
C ALA A 553 -13.48 -33.50 -21.52
N GLU A 554 -14.56 -32.77 -21.71
CA GLU A 554 -15.88 -33.34 -21.94
C GLU A 554 -15.94 -34.12 -23.25
N SER A 555 -15.35 -33.59 -24.33
CA SER A 555 -15.40 -34.24 -25.64
C SER A 555 -14.37 -35.37 -25.84
N GLU A 556 -13.14 -35.19 -25.37
CA GLU A 556 -12.02 -36.11 -25.65
C GLU A 556 -11.74 -37.08 -24.50
N LEU A 557 -11.97 -36.68 -23.25
CA LEU A 557 -11.71 -37.51 -22.07
C LEU A 557 -13.00 -38.11 -21.46
N GLY A 558 -14.17 -37.65 -21.89
CA GLY A 558 -15.46 -38.10 -21.39
C GLY A 558 -15.73 -37.69 -19.95
N VAL A 559 -15.14 -36.58 -19.50
CA VAL A 559 -15.45 -35.98 -18.18
C VAL A 559 -16.90 -35.48 -18.22
N ALA A 560 -17.73 -35.83 -17.22
CA ALA A 560 -19.09 -35.33 -17.18
C ALA A 560 -19.10 -33.86 -16.75
N HIS A 561 -19.98 -33.05 -17.32
CA HIS A 561 -20.08 -31.61 -16.99
C HIS A 561 -20.34 -31.37 -15.48
N GLU A 562 -21.03 -32.30 -14.82
CA GLU A 562 -21.27 -32.23 -13.39
C GLU A 562 -20.00 -32.45 -12.55
N ASP A 563 -18.99 -33.16 -13.06
CA ASP A 563 -17.76 -33.52 -12.33
C ASP A 563 -16.84 -32.33 -12.02
N TRP A 564 -17.09 -31.17 -12.63
CA TRP A 564 -16.33 -29.95 -12.37
C TRP A 564 -16.51 -29.49 -10.92
N SER A 565 -17.74 -29.20 -10.51
CA SER A 565 -18.05 -28.61 -9.20
C SER A 565 -18.72 -29.55 -8.20
N ASN A 566 -19.04 -30.80 -8.59
CA ASN A 566 -19.67 -31.80 -7.70
C ASN A 566 -18.65 -32.51 -6.78
N GLU A 567 -18.99 -33.70 -6.29
CA GLU A 567 -18.13 -34.53 -5.44
C GLU A 567 -16.75 -34.88 -6.05
N GLU A 568 -16.56 -34.80 -7.37
CA GLU A 568 -15.27 -35.08 -8.01
C GLU A 568 -14.27 -33.92 -7.89
N HIS A 569 -14.78 -32.69 -7.77
CA HIS A 569 -14.01 -31.45 -7.64
C HIS A 569 -12.89 -31.35 -8.70
N ARG A 570 -13.22 -31.43 -9.99
CA ARG A 570 -12.25 -31.31 -11.10
C ARG A 570 -11.87 -29.85 -11.40
N GLU A 571 -12.66 -28.90 -10.94
CA GLU A 571 -12.34 -27.47 -10.93
C GLU A 571 -12.28 -26.92 -9.49
N PHE A 572 -11.64 -25.77 -9.34
CA PHE A 572 -11.52 -25.03 -8.08
C PHE A 572 -11.45 -23.52 -8.36
N GLY A 573 -11.30 -22.69 -7.31
CA GLY A 573 -11.38 -21.22 -7.42
C GLY A 573 -10.49 -20.58 -8.50
N TRP A 574 -9.37 -21.22 -8.86
CA TRP A 574 -8.44 -20.72 -9.88
C TRP A 574 -8.62 -21.36 -11.27
N GLY A 575 -9.47 -22.39 -11.41
CA GLY A 575 -9.80 -23.02 -12.68
C GLY A 575 -9.74 -24.56 -12.64
N VAL A 576 -9.32 -25.17 -13.75
CA VAL A 576 -9.30 -26.63 -13.91
C VAL A 576 -8.05 -27.22 -13.26
N HIS A 577 -8.16 -28.33 -12.54
CA HIS A 577 -6.99 -28.98 -11.95
C HIS A 577 -6.02 -29.60 -12.99
N ASP A 578 -4.73 -29.61 -12.65
CA ASP A 578 -3.64 -30.04 -13.52
C ASP A 578 -3.68 -31.52 -13.93
N ASP A 579 -4.37 -32.38 -13.18
CA ASP A 579 -4.57 -33.78 -13.57
C ASP A 579 -5.37 -33.90 -14.87
N VAL A 580 -6.32 -32.98 -15.09
CA VAL A 580 -7.09 -32.88 -16.32
C VAL A 580 -6.30 -32.07 -17.36
N ASN A 581 -5.77 -30.89 -17.00
CA ASN A 581 -5.05 -30.04 -17.95
C ASN A 581 -3.87 -30.75 -18.62
N LEU A 582 -3.08 -31.50 -17.86
CA LEU A 582 -1.92 -32.22 -18.39
C LEU A 582 -2.34 -33.43 -19.24
N GLN A 583 -3.50 -34.04 -18.99
CA GLN A 583 -4.06 -35.07 -19.86
C GLN A 583 -4.51 -34.50 -21.21
N ILE A 584 -5.14 -33.32 -21.20
CA ILE A 584 -5.51 -32.60 -22.43
C ILE A 584 -4.25 -32.19 -23.21
N LEU A 585 -3.24 -31.62 -22.53
CA LEU A 585 -1.96 -31.30 -23.15
C LEU A 585 -1.32 -32.53 -23.81
N GLY A 586 -1.35 -33.68 -23.13
CA GLY A 586 -0.87 -34.95 -23.68
C GLY A 586 -1.64 -35.36 -24.94
N THR A 587 -2.97 -35.24 -24.92
CA THR A 587 -3.85 -35.55 -26.05
C THR A 587 -3.54 -34.64 -27.25
N VAL A 588 -3.39 -33.34 -27.03
CA VAL A 588 -2.97 -32.36 -28.05
C VAL A 588 -1.63 -32.75 -28.67
N LEU A 589 -0.63 -33.09 -27.84
CA LEU A 589 0.69 -33.50 -28.31
C LEU A 589 0.64 -34.78 -29.17
N VAL A 590 -0.14 -35.78 -28.77
CA VAL A 590 -0.30 -37.04 -29.51
C VAL A 590 -0.98 -36.81 -30.86
N ASN A 591 -2.07 -36.03 -30.88
CA ASN A 591 -2.82 -35.72 -32.09
C ASN A 591 -1.95 -34.94 -33.08
N LYS A 592 -1.32 -33.85 -32.63
CA LYS A 592 -0.44 -33.03 -33.46
C LYS A 592 0.79 -33.78 -33.95
N THR A 593 1.38 -34.64 -33.13
CA THR A 593 2.52 -35.48 -33.58
C THR A 593 2.08 -36.50 -34.62
N SER A 594 0.83 -36.97 -34.57
CA SER A 594 0.28 -37.87 -35.59
C SER A 594 0.03 -37.14 -36.92
N GLU A 595 -0.51 -35.92 -36.87
CA GLU A 595 -0.62 -35.03 -38.04
C GLU A 595 0.74 -34.73 -38.67
N GLN A 596 1.74 -34.41 -37.85
CA GLN A 596 3.12 -34.18 -38.31
C GLN A 596 3.69 -35.40 -39.05
N ARG A 597 3.49 -36.61 -38.50
CA ARG A 597 3.93 -37.85 -39.13
C ARG A 597 3.23 -38.08 -40.48
N ALA A 598 1.93 -37.83 -40.55
CA ALA A 598 1.17 -37.94 -41.79
C ALA A 598 1.62 -36.92 -42.86
N ARG A 599 1.95 -35.68 -42.47
CA ARG A 599 2.51 -34.68 -43.40
C ARG A 599 3.87 -35.12 -43.94
N VAL A 600 4.76 -35.58 -43.06
CA VAL A 600 6.10 -36.03 -43.46
C VAL A 600 6.03 -37.25 -44.38
N SER A 601 5.11 -38.19 -44.13
CA SER A 601 4.93 -39.36 -45.02
C SER A 601 4.39 -39.00 -46.41
N GLN A 602 3.73 -37.84 -46.55
CA GLN A 602 3.31 -37.28 -47.83
C GLN A 602 4.41 -36.47 -48.54
N GLY A 603 5.63 -36.42 -47.99
CA GLY A 603 6.74 -35.64 -48.53
C GLY A 603 6.65 -34.14 -48.25
N LEU A 604 5.74 -33.71 -47.38
CA LEU A 604 5.65 -32.33 -46.93
C LEU A 604 6.58 -32.10 -45.73
N TRP A 605 7.05 -30.85 -45.58
CA TRP A 605 7.85 -30.48 -44.42
C TRP A 605 7.05 -30.61 -43.12
N LYS A 606 7.75 -31.07 -42.07
CA LYS A 606 7.21 -31.11 -40.71
C LYS A 606 6.88 -29.68 -40.27
N LYS A 607 5.67 -29.48 -39.74
CA LYS A 607 5.29 -28.25 -39.03
C LYS A 607 5.49 -28.49 -37.53
N PRO A 608 6.60 -28.03 -36.91
CA PRO A 608 6.89 -28.30 -35.50
C PRO A 608 5.99 -27.48 -34.56
N LEU A 609 5.94 -27.87 -33.28
CA LEU A 609 5.14 -27.20 -32.25
C LEU A 609 6.03 -26.46 -31.26
N PHE A 610 5.59 -25.28 -30.85
CA PHE A 610 6.06 -24.60 -29.65
C PHE A 610 4.87 -24.44 -28.70
N ILE A 611 4.86 -25.19 -27.61
CA ILE A 611 3.78 -25.19 -26.64
C ILE A 611 4.30 -24.64 -25.31
N THR A 612 3.56 -23.72 -24.72
CA THR A 612 3.76 -23.24 -23.36
C THR A 612 2.56 -23.65 -22.52
N HIS A 613 2.82 -24.28 -21.38
CA HIS A 613 1.80 -24.72 -20.44
C HIS A 613 2.04 -24.13 -19.06
N TYR A 614 1.04 -23.49 -18.50
CA TYR A 614 1.06 -22.99 -17.12
C TYR A 614 0.10 -23.83 -16.28
N THR A 615 0.66 -24.53 -15.30
CA THR A 615 -0.11 -25.31 -14.33
C THR A 615 -0.85 -24.38 -13.37
N ILE A 616 -1.82 -24.88 -12.61
CA ILE A 616 -2.61 -24.04 -11.70
C ILE A 616 -2.96 -24.70 -10.35
N SER A 617 -2.99 -26.03 -10.21
CA SER A 617 -3.46 -26.68 -8.97
C SER A 617 -2.63 -26.34 -7.73
N SER A 618 -1.33 -26.09 -7.89
CA SER A 618 -0.44 -25.68 -6.81
C SER A 618 -0.55 -24.18 -6.58
N HIS A 619 -1.72 -23.68 -6.19
CA HIS A 619 -1.98 -22.26 -5.97
C HIS A 619 -2.50 -22.01 -4.56
N ALA A 620 -2.06 -20.91 -3.93
CA ALA A 620 -2.48 -20.56 -2.59
C ALA A 620 -4.02 -20.37 -2.51
N PRO A 621 -4.69 -20.83 -1.42
CA PRO A 621 -4.14 -21.36 -0.17
C PRO A 621 -3.70 -22.85 -0.17
N PHE A 622 -3.65 -23.52 -1.32
CA PHE A 622 -3.26 -24.93 -1.47
C PHE A 622 -4.22 -25.96 -0.84
N GLU A 623 -5.43 -25.54 -0.45
CA GLU A 623 -6.40 -26.42 0.22
C GLU A 623 -7.20 -27.30 -0.74
N GLU A 624 -7.55 -26.74 -1.91
CA GLU A 624 -8.41 -27.35 -2.92
C GLU A 624 -7.64 -28.37 -3.78
N ARG A 625 -8.21 -29.57 -3.93
CA ARG A 625 -7.60 -30.66 -4.70
C ARG A 625 -8.68 -31.63 -5.19
N PRO A 626 -8.46 -32.33 -6.32
CA PRO A 626 -9.42 -33.31 -6.82
C PRO A 626 -9.69 -34.42 -5.80
N THR A 627 -10.92 -34.92 -5.76
CA THR A 627 -11.35 -35.92 -4.78
C THR A 627 -10.54 -37.21 -4.84
N TRP A 628 -10.15 -37.65 -6.04
CA TRP A 628 -9.28 -38.82 -6.19
C TRP A 628 -7.92 -38.60 -5.51
N TYR A 629 -7.37 -37.38 -5.58
CA TYR A 629 -6.09 -37.05 -4.96
C TYR A 629 -6.24 -36.90 -3.46
N ALA A 630 -7.35 -36.34 -2.97
CA ALA A 630 -7.66 -36.28 -1.54
C ALA A 630 -7.78 -37.68 -0.91
N LYS A 631 -8.38 -38.64 -1.61
CA LYS A 631 -8.59 -40.03 -1.17
C LYS A 631 -7.38 -40.95 -1.41
N ALA A 632 -6.40 -40.52 -2.20
CA ALA A 632 -5.23 -41.32 -2.53
C ALA A 632 -4.38 -41.61 -1.28
N ASN A 633 -3.85 -42.84 -1.19
CA ASN A 633 -2.89 -43.19 -0.14
C ASN A 633 -1.58 -42.41 -0.36
N LYS A 634 -1.14 -41.66 0.65
CA LYS A 634 0.05 -40.81 0.61
C LYS A 634 0.98 -41.17 1.78
N PRO A 635 2.30 -40.99 1.63
CA PRO A 635 3.21 -41.03 2.76
C PRO A 635 2.80 -40.03 3.86
N ASP A 636 3.15 -40.34 5.10
CA ASP A 636 2.98 -39.37 6.19
C ASP A 636 4.04 -38.27 6.07
N PHE A 637 3.59 -37.08 5.68
CA PHE A 637 4.44 -35.90 5.54
C PHE A 637 4.57 -35.09 6.85
N SER A 638 4.04 -35.58 7.98
CA SER A 638 4.07 -34.89 9.28
C SER A 638 5.46 -34.39 9.68
N ALA A 639 6.51 -35.13 9.35
CA ALA A 639 7.89 -34.72 9.61
C ALA A 639 8.25 -33.35 9.00
N PHE A 640 7.62 -32.95 7.89
CA PHE A 640 7.92 -31.68 7.22
C PHE A 640 7.32 -30.47 7.95
N TYR A 641 6.11 -30.59 8.51
CA TYR A 641 5.37 -29.45 9.05
C TYR A 641 5.13 -29.50 10.57
N GLN A 642 5.24 -30.67 11.21
CA GLN A 642 4.99 -30.79 12.65
C GLN A 642 6.02 -29.99 13.45
N GLY A 643 5.54 -29.18 14.39
CA GLY A 643 6.36 -28.29 15.22
C GLY A 643 6.69 -26.94 14.57
N GLU A 644 6.33 -26.73 13.29
CA GLU A 644 6.46 -25.42 12.65
C GLU A 644 5.36 -24.46 13.13
N LYS A 645 5.68 -23.16 13.15
CA LYS A 645 4.73 -22.11 13.56
C LYS A 645 3.46 -22.08 12.70
N HIS A 646 3.57 -22.44 11.43
CA HIS A 646 2.51 -22.43 10.42
C HIS A 646 2.22 -23.86 9.90
N ALA A 647 2.22 -24.84 10.80
CA ALA A 647 2.13 -26.27 10.45
C ALA A 647 0.92 -26.63 9.57
N GLU A 648 -0.26 -26.06 9.83
CA GLU A 648 -1.45 -26.34 9.00
C GLU A 648 -1.33 -25.76 7.59
N ASP A 649 -0.72 -24.57 7.44
CA ASP A 649 -0.49 -23.96 6.12
C ASP A 649 0.54 -24.76 5.31
N ILE A 650 1.57 -25.31 5.96
CA ILE A 650 2.63 -26.11 5.31
C ILE A 650 2.15 -27.51 4.94
N LYS A 651 1.17 -28.04 5.68
CA LYS A 651 0.61 -29.38 5.47
C LYS A 651 -0.19 -29.49 4.17
N ASN A 652 -0.87 -28.42 3.78
CA ASN A 652 -1.64 -28.33 2.54
C ASN A 652 -0.69 -28.18 1.35
#